data_AF-A0A927UZS9-F1
#
_entry.id   AF-A0A927UZS9-F1
#
_cell.length_a   1.000
_cell.length_b   1.000
_cell.length_c   1.000
_cell.angle_alpha   90.00
_cell.angle_beta   90.00
_cell.angle_gamma   90.00
#
_symmetry.space_group_name_H-M   'P 1'
#
loop_
_entity.id
_entity.type
_entity.pdbx_description
1 polymer ?
#
loop_
_entity_poly.entity_id
_entity_poly.type
_entity_poly.pdbx_seq_one_letter_code
_entity_poly.pdbx_strand_id
1 'polypeptide(L)'
;MRIAMAGNPNSGKTTMFNAITGRNEHVGNWTGVTVDRKEHKVKKSFLGTEREVIAVDLPGAYSMSPFTSEESITSSYVKCEHPDVIINIVDATNLSRSLFFTTQLLELGIPIVIALNKSDINNKKKNKVNDKLLAELLGCPVIKTTAVSMEGIKEVVETAISVAGNEQKAPYTQGNIDITSKSEVEMADRRRFDFVKGVVSKVEVKNNSVKDNNRDDAIDKVITHPVLGVITFAAIMWLVFYISQTTLGTWIADYLVGWIETFQEYVAGKVENASPILQSLLIDGIIGGVGAVVGFLPLVMIMYLLIALLEDCGYMARATVVLDPIFKKVGLSGKSVIPMVIGVGCGVPAIMACRTIKNERERRATALLCTFMPCGAKLPVIALFAGAFFPESKWIGPVMYFVGIILILLGALLIRQITGMKYRKSFFIMELPEYKVPSLGFAVKSMLERGKAYIVKAGTIILVCNTVVQIMATFTPGLAVAAEDGSNSILAVVSSPFAVLLLPVVGIASWQLAAAAITGFIAKENVVGTLATVFCITNFIDTEELALVSGGSEVAAVMGLTKVAALAYLMFNLFTPPCFAALGAMNSEMKSWKWLVGAIGFQLATGFVIGFVVYQVGNLITTGAIAEGFVGGLIAVIAIVIFITYLCISAPKKVKENYSL
;
A
#
# COMPACT_ATOMS: atom_id res chain seq x y z
N MET A 1 -4.77 -28.03 -31.56
CA MET A 1 -5.75 -27.93 -30.48
C MET A 1 -5.13 -27.18 -29.31
N ARG A 2 -5.81 -26.17 -28.76
CA ARG A 2 -5.38 -25.36 -27.62
C ARG A 2 -6.16 -25.74 -26.37
N ILE A 3 -5.44 -26.16 -25.34
CA ILE A 3 -5.99 -26.47 -24.01
C ILE A 3 -5.62 -25.33 -23.08
N ALA A 4 -6.62 -24.60 -22.59
CA ALA A 4 -6.42 -23.58 -21.57
C ALA A 4 -6.46 -24.21 -20.18
N MET A 5 -5.42 -24.00 -19.37
CA MET A 5 -5.39 -24.41 -17.96
C MET A 5 -5.85 -23.24 -17.09
N ALA A 6 -7.05 -23.36 -16.52
CA ALA A 6 -7.64 -22.34 -15.66
C ALA A 6 -7.79 -22.88 -14.22
N GLY A 7 -7.72 -22.00 -13.23
CA GLY A 7 -7.96 -22.40 -11.84
C GLY A 7 -7.60 -21.29 -10.86
N ASN A 8 -7.90 -21.50 -9.58
CA ASN A 8 -7.52 -20.53 -8.55
C ASN A 8 -6.00 -20.48 -8.33
N PRO A 9 -5.48 -19.37 -7.79
CA PRO A 9 -4.13 -19.34 -7.24
C PRO A 9 -3.92 -20.50 -6.24
N ASN A 10 -2.75 -21.12 -6.28
CA ASN A 10 -2.36 -22.25 -5.42
C ASN A 10 -3.20 -23.54 -5.57
N SER A 11 -4.01 -23.70 -6.62
CA SER A 11 -4.73 -24.95 -6.90
C SER A 11 -3.82 -26.08 -7.44
N GLY A 12 -2.53 -25.80 -7.67
CA GLY A 12 -1.57 -26.74 -8.26
C GLY A 12 -1.51 -26.71 -9.79
N LYS A 13 -2.07 -25.67 -10.42
CA LYS A 13 -2.06 -25.45 -11.87
C LYS A 13 -0.65 -25.46 -12.48
N THR A 14 0.30 -24.69 -11.95
CA THR A 14 1.68 -24.65 -12.47
C THR A 14 2.39 -25.99 -12.32
N THR A 15 2.15 -26.71 -11.21
CA THR A 15 2.68 -28.07 -11.01
C THR A 15 2.15 -29.03 -12.07
N MET A 16 0.85 -28.98 -12.37
CA MET A 16 0.25 -29.81 -13.41
C MET A 16 0.72 -29.41 -14.82
N PHE A 17 0.84 -28.11 -15.11
CA PHE A 17 1.39 -27.61 -16.38
C PHE A 17 2.82 -28.11 -16.62
N ASN A 18 3.68 -28.05 -15.59
CA ASN A 18 5.04 -28.57 -15.65
C ASN A 18 5.08 -30.09 -15.86
N ALA A 19 4.18 -30.85 -15.21
CA ALA A 19 4.09 -32.29 -15.40
C ALA A 19 3.77 -32.66 -16.86
N ILE A 20 2.78 -31.97 -17.45
CA ILE A 20 2.27 -32.22 -18.80
C ILE A 20 3.26 -31.76 -19.89
N THR A 21 3.98 -30.65 -19.68
CA THR A 21 4.89 -30.05 -20.68
C THR A 21 6.35 -30.47 -20.50
N GLY A 22 6.76 -30.89 -19.28
CA GLY A 22 8.15 -31.24 -18.95
C GLY A 22 9.09 -30.07 -18.73
N ARG A 23 8.56 -28.86 -18.59
CA ARG A 23 9.35 -27.67 -18.27
C ARG A 23 9.40 -27.47 -16.74
N ASN A 24 10.47 -26.83 -16.27
CA ASN A 24 10.59 -26.37 -14.89
C ASN A 24 10.21 -24.89 -14.79
N GLU A 25 8.98 -24.57 -15.21
CA GLU A 25 8.48 -23.21 -15.08
C GLU A 25 8.22 -22.88 -13.62
N HIS A 26 8.69 -21.72 -13.17
CA HIS A 26 8.41 -21.22 -11.84
C HIS A 26 7.18 -20.32 -11.86
N VAL A 27 6.53 -20.16 -10.69
CA VAL A 27 5.43 -19.20 -10.50
C VAL A 27 6.01 -17.79 -10.58
N GLY A 28 6.12 -17.27 -11.80
CA GLY A 28 6.53 -15.89 -12.08
C GLY A 28 5.33 -14.95 -12.15
N ASN A 29 5.52 -13.68 -11.76
CA ASN A 29 4.49 -12.66 -11.89
C ASN A 29 4.29 -12.25 -13.35
N TRP A 30 3.05 -12.25 -13.81
CA TRP A 30 2.64 -11.59 -15.07
C TRP A 30 2.66 -10.06 -14.85
N THR A 31 3.84 -9.44 -14.82
CA THR A 31 3.97 -7.99 -14.63
C THR A 31 3.96 -7.23 -15.95
N GLY A 32 2.93 -6.39 -16.14
CA GLY A 32 2.98 -5.20 -17.01
C GLY A 32 3.02 -5.48 -18.51
N VAL A 33 1.84 -5.52 -19.14
CA VAL A 33 1.50 -5.24 -20.56
C VAL A 33 2.30 -5.86 -21.72
N THR A 34 3.41 -6.55 -21.50
CA THR A 34 4.03 -7.45 -22.49
C THR A 34 3.92 -8.87 -21.96
N VAL A 35 2.77 -9.46 -22.24
CA VAL A 35 2.38 -10.81 -21.81
C VAL A 35 3.07 -11.81 -22.73
N ASP A 36 4.24 -12.30 -22.32
CA ASP A 36 4.87 -13.45 -22.97
C ASP A 36 3.99 -14.68 -22.70
N ARG A 37 3.30 -15.16 -23.73
CA ARG A 37 2.30 -16.24 -23.59
C ARG A 37 3.00 -17.55 -23.26
N LYS A 38 2.65 -18.16 -22.12
CA LYS A 38 3.17 -19.47 -21.71
C LYS A 38 2.44 -20.59 -22.46
N GLU A 39 2.82 -20.81 -23.71
CA GLU A 39 2.27 -21.86 -24.58
C GLU A 39 3.33 -22.91 -24.88
N HIS A 40 3.02 -24.18 -24.56
CA HIS A 40 3.94 -25.29 -24.80
C HIS A 40 3.21 -26.53 -25.29
N LYS A 41 3.91 -27.34 -26.10
CA LYS A 41 3.38 -28.63 -26.57
C LYS A 41 3.27 -29.61 -25.41
N VAL A 42 2.16 -30.33 -25.35
CA VAL A 42 1.96 -31.43 -24.40
C VAL A 42 2.90 -32.59 -24.77
N LYS A 43 3.50 -33.26 -23.77
CA LYS A 43 4.32 -34.45 -24.02
C LYS A 43 3.51 -35.56 -24.69
N LYS A 44 4.12 -36.23 -25.67
CA LYS A 44 3.54 -37.39 -26.36
C LYS A 44 3.13 -38.53 -25.41
N SER A 45 3.77 -38.66 -24.25
CA SER A 45 3.44 -39.67 -23.22
C SER A 45 2.01 -39.53 -22.64
N PHE A 46 1.44 -38.33 -22.71
CA PHE A 46 0.08 -38.02 -22.24
C PHE A 46 -0.93 -37.91 -23.39
N LEU A 47 -0.50 -38.10 -24.64
CA LEU A 47 -1.34 -38.02 -25.82
C LEU A 47 -1.63 -39.42 -26.35
N GLY A 48 -2.88 -39.83 -26.35
CA GLY A 48 -3.35 -41.05 -27.03
C GLY A 48 -3.54 -40.89 -28.55
N THR A 49 -3.13 -39.76 -29.13
CA THR A 49 -3.39 -39.37 -30.53
C THR A 49 -2.21 -38.62 -31.15
N GLU A 50 -2.09 -38.61 -32.48
CA GLU A 50 -1.07 -37.82 -33.22
C GLU A 50 -1.36 -36.32 -33.32
N ARG A 51 -2.48 -35.83 -32.77
CA ARG A 51 -2.85 -34.41 -32.83
C ARG A 51 -1.85 -33.55 -32.04
N GLU A 52 -1.48 -32.42 -32.63
CA GLU A 52 -0.69 -31.40 -31.94
C GLU A 52 -1.56 -30.64 -30.92
N VAL A 53 -1.22 -30.85 -29.64
CA VAL A 53 -1.91 -30.22 -28.50
C VAL A 53 -0.97 -29.22 -27.84
N ILE A 54 -1.43 -27.98 -27.75
CA ILE A 54 -0.74 -26.86 -27.10
C ILE A 54 -1.46 -26.58 -25.79
N ALA A 55 -0.74 -26.71 -24.67
CA ALA A 55 -1.23 -26.28 -23.36
C ALA A 55 -0.86 -24.82 -23.13
N VAL A 56 -1.82 -24.05 -22.64
CA VAL A 56 -1.65 -22.63 -22.29
C VAL A 56 -1.93 -22.45 -20.81
N ASP A 57 -0.94 -21.97 -20.07
CA ASP A 57 -1.08 -21.70 -18.65
C ASP A 57 -1.70 -20.32 -18.41
N LEU A 58 -2.98 -20.27 -18.01
CA LEU A 58 -3.61 -18.99 -17.67
C LEU A 58 -3.19 -18.54 -16.26
N PRO A 59 -3.11 -17.24 -15.97
CA PRO A 59 -2.93 -16.76 -14.60
C PRO A 59 -4.00 -17.34 -13.65
N GLY A 60 -3.62 -17.53 -12.38
CA GLY A 60 -4.59 -17.98 -11.38
C GLY A 60 -5.64 -16.90 -11.14
N ALA A 61 -6.92 -17.25 -11.29
CA ALA A 61 -8.04 -16.31 -11.17
C ALA A 61 -9.07 -16.79 -10.13
N TYR A 62 -9.71 -15.85 -9.44
CA TYR A 62 -10.84 -16.16 -8.54
C TYR A 62 -12.19 -15.88 -9.20
N SER A 63 -12.21 -14.98 -10.18
CA SER A 63 -13.37 -14.75 -11.03
C SER A 63 -12.98 -14.36 -12.46
N MET A 64 -13.93 -14.44 -13.37
CA MET A 64 -13.84 -13.88 -14.73
C MET A 64 -14.01 -12.36 -14.78
N SER A 65 -14.18 -11.70 -13.63
CA SER A 65 -14.24 -10.24 -13.56
C SER A 65 -12.82 -9.67 -13.49
N PRO A 66 -12.47 -8.68 -14.33
CA PRO A 66 -11.11 -8.15 -14.44
C PRO A 66 -10.75 -7.20 -13.27
N PHE A 67 -10.71 -7.71 -12.03
CA PHE A 67 -10.32 -6.90 -10.87
C PHE A 67 -8.81 -6.83 -10.70
N THR A 68 -8.15 -7.93 -11.06
CA THR A 68 -6.70 -8.07 -10.98
C THR A 68 -6.14 -8.21 -12.39
N SER A 69 -4.87 -7.88 -12.59
CA SER A 69 -4.21 -8.08 -13.88
C SER A 69 -4.27 -9.55 -14.33
N GLU A 70 -4.20 -10.48 -13.38
CA GLU A 70 -4.33 -11.93 -13.62
C GLU A 70 -5.71 -12.30 -14.17
N GLU A 71 -6.79 -11.79 -13.54
CA GLU A 71 -8.16 -12.04 -14.00
C GLU A 71 -8.46 -11.34 -15.33
N SER A 72 -7.90 -10.15 -15.56
CA SER A 72 -8.04 -9.46 -16.84
C SER A 72 -7.39 -10.26 -17.97
N ILE A 73 -6.17 -10.78 -17.77
CA ILE A 73 -5.49 -11.62 -18.78
C ILE A 73 -6.28 -12.90 -19.02
N THR A 74 -6.72 -13.58 -17.96
CA THR A 74 -7.52 -14.81 -18.04
C THR A 74 -8.82 -14.56 -18.80
N SER A 75 -9.55 -13.50 -18.44
CA SER A 75 -10.80 -13.15 -19.12
C SER A 75 -10.58 -12.75 -20.57
N SER A 76 -9.56 -11.94 -20.89
CA SER A 76 -9.29 -11.52 -22.27
C SER A 76 -8.86 -12.71 -23.12
N TYR A 77 -8.03 -13.61 -22.59
CA TYR A 77 -7.60 -14.80 -23.32
C TYR A 77 -8.79 -15.70 -23.67
N VAL A 78 -9.61 -16.09 -22.68
CA VAL A 78 -10.71 -17.02 -22.92
C VAL A 78 -11.77 -16.41 -23.86
N LYS A 79 -11.97 -15.09 -23.82
CA LYS A 79 -12.93 -14.39 -24.70
C LYS A 79 -12.42 -14.12 -26.11
N CYS A 80 -11.13 -13.79 -26.28
CA CYS A 80 -10.59 -13.38 -27.58
C CYS A 80 -9.95 -14.55 -28.36
N GLU A 81 -9.31 -15.49 -27.65
CA GLU A 81 -8.55 -16.58 -28.28
C GLU A 81 -9.34 -17.88 -28.42
N HIS A 82 -10.54 -17.96 -27.82
CA HIS A 82 -11.48 -19.09 -27.89
C HIS A 82 -10.79 -20.47 -27.83
N PRO A 83 -10.27 -20.90 -26.67
CA PRO A 83 -9.63 -22.21 -26.54
C PRO A 83 -10.61 -23.35 -26.85
N ASP A 84 -10.09 -24.46 -27.41
CA ASP A 84 -10.91 -25.62 -27.81
C ASP A 84 -11.50 -26.35 -26.59
N VAL A 85 -10.78 -26.35 -25.46
CA VAL A 85 -11.20 -26.94 -24.19
C VAL A 85 -10.47 -26.27 -23.02
N ILE A 86 -11.13 -26.20 -21.87
CA ILE A 86 -10.57 -25.70 -20.62
C ILE A 86 -10.38 -26.88 -19.66
N ILE A 87 -9.14 -27.07 -19.19
CA ILE A 87 -8.88 -27.90 -18.00
C ILE A 87 -8.95 -26.97 -16.79
N ASN A 88 -10.01 -27.13 -16.00
CA ASN A 88 -10.22 -26.35 -14.80
C ASN A 88 -9.70 -27.09 -13.56
N ILE A 89 -8.63 -26.58 -12.96
CA ILE A 89 -7.96 -27.18 -11.80
C ILE A 89 -8.59 -26.67 -10.51
N VAL A 90 -9.37 -27.55 -9.87
CA VAL A 90 -10.17 -27.29 -8.67
C VAL A 90 -9.47 -27.87 -7.45
N ASP A 91 -9.32 -27.10 -6.38
CA ASP A 91 -8.71 -27.58 -5.13
C ASP A 91 -9.74 -28.38 -4.32
N ALA A 92 -9.51 -29.68 -4.14
CA ALA A 92 -10.38 -30.57 -3.37
C ALA A 92 -10.50 -30.19 -1.90
N THR A 93 -9.51 -29.48 -1.33
CA THR A 93 -9.51 -29.04 0.07
C THR A 93 -10.39 -27.81 0.30
N ASN A 94 -10.68 -27.04 -0.77
CA ASN A 94 -11.48 -25.82 -0.71
C ASN A 94 -12.47 -25.74 -1.88
N LEU A 95 -13.37 -26.74 -1.96
CA LEU A 95 -14.27 -26.95 -3.09
C LEU A 95 -15.20 -25.76 -3.37
N SER A 96 -15.78 -25.15 -2.32
CA SER A 96 -16.71 -24.01 -2.47
C SER A 96 -16.10 -22.84 -3.23
N ARG A 97 -14.84 -22.52 -2.94
CA ARG A 97 -14.12 -21.42 -3.57
C ARG A 97 -13.85 -21.71 -5.04
N SER A 98 -13.36 -22.90 -5.34
CA SER A 98 -13.03 -23.29 -6.71
C SER A 98 -14.25 -23.44 -7.61
N LEU A 99 -15.35 -23.94 -7.06
CA LEU A 99 -16.60 -24.05 -7.81
C LEU A 99 -17.21 -22.70 -8.18
N PHE A 100 -17.00 -21.65 -7.37
CA PHE A 100 -17.44 -20.30 -7.75
C PHE A 100 -16.85 -19.85 -9.09
N PHE A 101 -15.53 -19.96 -9.26
CA PHE A 101 -14.86 -19.65 -10.53
C PHE A 101 -15.30 -20.62 -11.64
N THR A 102 -15.47 -21.90 -11.31
CA THR A 102 -15.92 -22.93 -12.25
C THR A 102 -17.26 -22.60 -12.89
N THR A 103 -18.25 -22.14 -12.11
CA THR A 103 -19.56 -21.76 -12.65
C THR A 103 -19.49 -20.63 -13.67
N GLN A 104 -18.54 -19.71 -13.54
CA GLN A 104 -18.33 -18.63 -14.52
C GLN A 104 -17.67 -19.13 -15.81
N LEU A 105 -16.78 -20.12 -15.71
CA LEU A 105 -16.18 -20.73 -16.89
C LEU A 105 -17.23 -21.54 -17.67
N LEU A 106 -18.11 -22.28 -16.97
CA LEU A 106 -19.17 -23.07 -17.59
C LEU A 106 -20.15 -22.21 -18.41
N GLU A 107 -20.36 -20.95 -18.02
CA GLU A 107 -21.21 -19.98 -18.75
C GLU A 107 -20.63 -19.54 -20.10
N LEU A 108 -19.36 -19.79 -20.37
CA LEU A 108 -18.70 -19.38 -21.62
C LEU A 108 -19.05 -20.30 -22.80
N GLY A 109 -19.71 -21.44 -22.54
CA GLY A 109 -20.08 -22.42 -23.57
C GLY A 109 -18.91 -23.26 -24.10
N ILE A 110 -17.69 -23.03 -23.62
CA ILE A 110 -16.48 -23.78 -23.98
C ILE A 110 -16.47 -25.11 -23.19
N PRO A 111 -16.13 -26.25 -23.82
CA PRO A 111 -15.87 -27.52 -23.14
C PRO A 111 -14.99 -27.39 -21.91
N ILE A 112 -15.43 -27.97 -20.78
CA ILE A 112 -14.66 -27.97 -19.53
C ILE A 112 -14.44 -29.38 -19.02
N VAL A 113 -13.21 -29.67 -18.57
CA VAL A 113 -12.89 -30.84 -17.77
C VAL A 113 -12.36 -30.38 -16.42
N ILE A 114 -12.94 -30.88 -15.33
CA ILE A 114 -12.52 -30.54 -13.98
C ILE A 114 -11.45 -31.52 -13.51
N ALA A 115 -10.26 -30.99 -13.25
CA ALA A 115 -9.20 -31.70 -12.55
C ALA A 115 -9.29 -31.39 -11.04
N LEU A 116 -9.87 -32.32 -10.28
CA LEU A 116 -10.03 -32.21 -8.83
C LEU A 116 -8.69 -32.56 -8.15
N ASN A 117 -7.87 -31.54 -7.93
CA ASN A 117 -6.49 -31.67 -7.46
C ASN A 117 -6.39 -31.66 -5.93
N LYS A 118 -5.23 -32.09 -5.38
CA LYS A 118 -4.97 -32.27 -3.94
C LYS A 118 -5.91 -33.28 -3.27
N SER A 119 -6.34 -34.29 -4.02
CA SER A 119 -7.22 -35.35 -3.53
C SER A 119 -6.58 -36.15 -2.38
N ASP A 120 -5.26 -36.26 -2.37
CA ASP A 120 -4.44 -36.88 -1.31
C ASP A 120 -4.58 -36.19 0.05
N ILE A 121 -4.57 -34.85 0.08
CA ILE A 121 -4.73 -34.06 1.32
C ILE A 121 -6.14 -34.25 1.88
N ASN A 122 -7.15 -34.28 1.02
CA ASN A 122 -8.54 -34.46 1.45
C ASN A 122 -8.76 -35.85 2.07
N ASN A 123 -8.14 -36.89 1.48
CA ASN A 123 -8.13 -38.24 2.03
C ASN A 123 -7.43 -38.31 3.39
N LYS A 124 -6.30 -37.61 3.57
CA LYS A 124 -5.61 -37.51 4.87
C LYS A 124 -6.49 -36.84 5.94
N LYS A 125 -7.26 -35.82 5.56
CA LYS A 125 -8.24 -35.15 6.44
C LYS A 125 -9.54 -35.95 6.63
N LYS A 126 -9.65 -37.15 6.07
CA LYS A 126 -10.85 -38.02 6.10
C LYS A 126 -12.12 -37.36 5.52
N ASN A 127 -11.95 -36.34 4.68
CA ASN A 127 -13.06 -35.74 3.94
C ASN A 127 -13.31 -36.53 2.66
N LYS A 128 -14.59 -36.72 2.30
CA LYS A 128 -14.96 -37.42 1.05
C LYS A 128 -15.67 -36.47 0.11
N VAL A 129 -15.23 -36.45 -1.15
CA VAL A 129 -15.86 -35.73 -2.26
C VAL A 129 -16.36 -36.75 -3.27
N ASN A 130 -17.65 -36.72 -3.57
CA ASN A 130 -18.29 -37.58 -4.57
C ASN A 130 -18.12 -36.97 -5.97
N ASP A 131 -17.09 -37.40 -6.68
CA ASP A 131 -16.72 -36.94 -8.03
C ASP A 131 -17.81 -37.22 -9.07
N LYS A 132 -18.47 -38.38 -9.01
CA LYS A 132 -19.54 -38.74 -9.95
C LYS A 132 -20.76 -37.81 -9.81
N LEU A 133 -21.18 -37.56 -8.58
CA LEU A 133 -22.31 -36.66 -8.30
C LEU A 133 -21.92 -35.20 -8.64
N LEU A 134 -20.66 -34.81 -8.44
CA LEU A 134 -20.18 -33.50 -8.85
C LEU A 134 -20.21 -33.32 -10.38
N ALA A 135 -19.82 -34.35 -11.14
CA ALA A 135 -19.87 -34.35 -12.59
C ALA A 135 -21.30 -34.22 -13.12
N GLU A 136 -22.25 -34.94 -12.50
CA GLU A 136 -23.67 -34.87 -12.84
C GLU A 136 -24.26 -33.48 -12.56
N LEU A 137 -23.99 -32.89 -11.39
CA LEU A 137 -24.51 -31.57 -11.02
C LEU A 137 -23.94 -30.41 -11.84
N LEU A 138 -22.68 -30.53 -12.30
CA LEU A 138 -22.02 -29.50 -13.08
C LEU A 138 -22.16 -29.70 -14.60
N GLY A 139 -22.55 -30.89 -15.04
CA GLY A 139 -22.70 -31.22 -16.46
C GLY A 139 -21.36 -31.31 -17.20
N CYS A 140 -20.27 -31.63 -16.50
CA CYS A 140 -18.93 -31.75 -17.08
C CYS A 140 -18.12 -32.87 -16.41
N PRO A 141 -17.16 -33.52 -17.10
CA PRO A 141 -16.34 -34.57 -16.50
C PRO A 141 -15.51 -34.05 -15.32
N VAL A 142 -15.44 -34.84 -14.24
CA VAL A 142 -14.65 -34.57 -13.04
C VAL A 142 -13.71 -35.73 -12.80
N ILE A 143 -12.40 -35.45 -12.75
CA ILE A 143 -11.36 -36.48 -12.57
C ILE A 143 -10.51 -36.11 -11.36
N LYS A 144 -10.28 -37.08 -10.48
CA LYS A 144 -9.40 -36.93 -9.31
C LYS A 144 -7.95 -36.91 -9.76
N THR A 145 -7.21 -35.91 -9.30
CA THR A 145 -5.80 -35.74 -9.66
C THR A 145 -4.94 -35.44 -8.44
N THR A 146 -3.67 -35.82 -8.56
CA THR A 146 -2.62 -35.42 -7.63
C THR A 146 -1.43 -34.91 -8.45
N ALA A 147 -1.28 -33.60 -8.58
CA ALA A 147 -0.25 -33.00 -9.44
C ALA A 147 1.19 -33.37 -9.02
N VAL A 148 1.43 -33.62 -7.72
CA VAL A 148 2.75 -34.01 -7.18
C VAL A 148 3.10 -35.46 -7.52
N SER A 149 2.14 -36.37 -7.36
CA SER A 149 2.32 -37.81 -7.63
C SER A 149 2.07 -38.18 -9.10
N MET A 150 1.70 -37.22 -9.94
CA MET A 150 1.30 -37.41 -11.35
C MET A 150 0.14 -38.40 -11.57
N GLU A 151 -0.72 -38.58 -10.58
CA GLU A 151 -1.89 -39.46 -10.65
C GLU A 151 -3.07 -38.74 -11.33
N GLY A 152 -3.76 -39.43 -12.23
CA GLY A 152 -4.96 -38.94 -12.94
C GLY A 152 -4.69 -37.91 -14.05
N ILE A 153 -3.47 -37.39 -14.19
CA ILE A 153 -3.14 -36.35 -15.21
C ILE A 153 -3.38 -36.85 -16.64
N LYS A 154 -3.00 -38.10 -16.93
CA LYS A 154 -3.18 -38.70 -18.26
C LYS A 154 -4.66 -38.77 -18.63
N GLU A 155 -5.50 -39.23 -17.70
CA GLU A 155 -6.95 -39.33 -17.87
C GLU A 155 -7.60 -37.96 -18.12
N VAL A 156 -7.14 -36.90 -17.43
CA VAL A 156 -7.63 -35.54 -17.66
C VAL A 156 -7.32 -35.05 -19.08
N VAL A 157 -6.10 -35.28 -19.56
CA VAL A 157 -5.69 -34.85 -20.90
C VAL A 157 -6.46 -35.62 -21.98
N GLU A 158 -6.59 -36.94 -21.84
CA GLU A 158 -7.35 -37.77 -22.77
C GLU A 158 -8.84 -37.38 -22.80
N THR A 159 -9.43 -37.13 -21.63
CA THR A 159 -10.82 -36.67 -21.53
C THR A 159 -10.98 -35.28 -22.16
N ALA A 160 -10.05 -34.35 -21.93
CA ALA A 160 -10.09 -33.03 -22.54
C ALA A 160 -10.03 -33.09 -24.08
N ILE A 161 -9.27 -34.03 -24.64
CA ILE A 161 -9.23 -34.29 -26.08
C ILE A 161 -10.57 -34.86 -26.59
N SER A 162 -11.21 -35.73 -25.82
CA SER A 162 -12.49 -36.34 -26.20
C SER A 162 -13.68 -35.38 -26.18
N VAL A 163 -13.69 -34.40 -25.27
CA VAL A 163 -14.79 -33.42 -25.12
C VAL A 163 -14.60 -32.20 -26.03
N ALA A 164 -13.43 -32.05 -26.64
CA ALA A 164 -13.14 -30.97 -27.58
C ALA A 164 -14.14 -30.94 -28.74
N GLY A 165 -14.83 -29.81 -28.91
CA GLY A 165 -15.87 -29.63 -29.95
C GLY A 165 -17.31 -29.92 -29.51
N ASN A 166 -17.53 -30.40 -28.28
CA ASN A 166 -18.89 -30.49 -27.71
C ASN A 166 -19.36 -29.11 -27.24
N GLU A 167 -20.67 -28.88 -27.13
CA GLU A 167 -21.19 -27.69 -26.46
C GLU A 167 -21.33 -27.94 -24.96
N GLN A 168 -20.73 -27.07 -24.15
CA GLN A 168 -20.90 -27.10 -22.70
C GLN A 168 -22.17 -26.33 -22.32
N LYS A 169 -23.16 -27.03 -21.75
CA LYS A 169 -24.33 -26.37 -21.15
C LYS A 169 -24.03 -26.01 -19.70
N ALA A 170 -24.22 -24.73 -19.35
CA ALA A 170 -24.01 -24.26 -17.99
C ALA A 170 -25.19 -24.69 -17.09
N PRO A 171 -24.93 -25.25 -15.90
CA PRO A 171 -25.98 -25.63 -14.95
C PRO A 171 -26.62 -24.40 -14.27
N TYR A 172 -25.94 -23.25 -14.35
CA TYR A 172 -26.38 -21.96 -13.83
C TYR A 172 -25.92 -20.88 -14.81
N THR A 173 -26.82 -19.94 -15.13
CA THR A 173 -26.51 -18.77 -15.96
C THR A 173 -26.89 -17.50 -15.20
N GLN A 174 -25.90 -16.64 -14.94
CA GLN A 174 -26.15 -15.24 -14.61
C GLN A 174 -26.68 -14.54 -15.88
N GLY A 175 -27.93 -14.08 -15.87
CA GLY A 175 -28.47 -13.26 -16.96
C GLY A 175 -27.72 -11.93 -17.16
N ASN A 176 -28.11 -11.14 -18.17
CA ASN A 176 -27.57 -9.79 -18.36
C ASN A 176 -27.93 -8.91 -17.15
N ILE A 177 -26.92 -8.56 -16.35
CA ILE A 177 -27.06 -7.72 -15.16
C ILE A 177 -26.53 -6.33 -15.49
N ASP A 178 -27.23 -5.29 -15.03
CA ASP A 178 -26.67 -3.95 -15.06
C ASP A 178 -25.50 -3.86 -14.07
N ILE A 179 -24.29 -3.91 -14.60
CA ILE A 179 -23.03 -3.78 -13.85
C ILE A 179 -22.89 -2.43 -13.12
N THR A 180 -23.77 -1.47 -13.43
CA THR A 180 -23.83 -0.15 -12.77
C THR A 180 -24.80 -0.10 -11.59
N SER A 181 -25.57 -1.16 -11.32
CA SER A 181 -26.51 -1.26 -10.20
C SER A 181 -25.97 -2.14 -9.06
N LYS A 182 -25.84 -1.58 -7.85
CA LYS A 182 -25.31 -2.30 -6.67
C LYS A 182 -26.18 -3.50 -6.27
N SER A 183 -27.49 -3.30 -6.23
CA SER A 183 -28.44 -4.31 -5.75
C SER A 183 -28.48 -5.51 -6.69
N GLU A 184 -28.42 -5.28 -8.00
CA GLU A 184 -28.45 -6.36 -8.99
C GLU A 184 -27.18 -7.21 -8.96
N VAL A 185 -26.01 -6.57 -8.87
CA VAL A 185 -24.73 -7.28 -8.76
C VAL A 185 -24.67 -8.08 -7.45
N GLU A 186 -25.05 -7.50 -6.32
CA GLU A 186 -25.05 -8.21 -5.02
C GLU A 186 -26.05 -9.38 -5.01
N MET A 187 -27.24 -9.21 -5.58
CA MET A 187 -28.22 -10.29 -5.69
C MET A 187 -27.74 -11.41 -6.62
N ALA A 188 -27.13 -11.06 -7.74
CA ALA A 188 -26.63 -12.03 -8.70
C ALA A 188 -25.47 -12.86 -8.14
N ASP A 189 -24.55 -12.23 -7.40
CA ASP A 189 -23.45 -12.93 -6.74
C ASP A 189 -23.97 -13.83 -5.61
N ARG A 190 -24.92 -13.33 -4.81
CA ARG A 190 -25.54 -14.12 -3.72
C ARG A 190 -26.22 -15.38 -4.26
N ARG A 191 -26.98 -15.27 -5.35
CA ARG A 191 -27.60 -16.42 -6.02
C ARG A 191 -26.57 -17.46 -6.47
N ARG A 192 -25.43 -17.02 -7.03
CA ARG A 192 -24.34 -17.93 -7.41
C ARG A 192 -23.70 -18.60 -6.20
N PHE A 193 -23.48 -17.86 -5.11
CA PHE A 193 -22.98 -18.45 -3.85
C PHE A 193 -23.95 -19.48 -3.28
N ASP A 194 -25.26 -19.21 -3.30
CA ASP A 194 -26.28 -20.13 -2.82
C ASP A 194 -26.33 -21.40 -3.69
N PHE A 195 -26.19 -21.27 -5.01
CA PHE A 195 -26.08 -22.41 -5.93
C PHE A 195 -24.84 -23.27 -5.61
N VAL A 196 -23.66 -22.65 -5.52
CA VAL A 196 -22.40 -23.36 -5.20
C VAL A 196 -22.49 -24.04 -3.84
N LYS A 197 -23.06 -23.37 -2.83
CA LYS A 197 -23.27 -23.94 -1.50
C LYS A 197 -24.21 -25.16 -1.56
N GLY A 198 -25.25 -25.09 -2.38
CA GLY A 198 -26.14 -26.22 -2.66
C GLY A 198 -25.40 -27.41 -3.25
N VAL A 199 -24.57 -27.20 -4.28
CA VAL A 199 -23.75 -28.25 -4.91
C VAL A 199 -22.78 -28.87 -3.90
N VAL A 200 -22.01 -28.05 -3.19
CA VAL A 200 -21.01 -28.53 -2.22
C VAL A 200 -21.66 -29.34 -1.11
N SER A 201 -22.81 -28.89 -0.58
CA SER A 201 -23.50 -29.61 0.50
C SER A 201 -23.96 -31.03 0.13
N LYS A 202 -24.18 -31.30 -1.16
CA LYS A 202 -24.58 -32.62 -1.67
C LYS A 202 -23.38 -33.52 -1.98
N VAL A 203 -22.23 -32.92 -2.31
CA VAL A 203 -21.05 -33.60 -2.84
C VAL A 203 -20.00 -33.87 -1.77
N GLU A 204 -19.88 -32.99 -0.77
CA GLU A 204 -18.83 -33.01 0.23
C GLU A 204 -19.38 -33.51 1.57
N VAL A 205 -18.82 -34.62 2.05
CA VAL A 205 -19.04 -35.11 3.42
C VAL A 205 -17.81 -34.74 4.25
N LYS A 206 -17.93 -33.68 5.06
CA LYS A 206 -16.90 -33.27 6.02
C LYS A 206 -17.01 -34.10 7.29
N ASN A 207 -15.89 -34.64 7.75
CA ASN A 207 -15.88 -35.36 9.01
C ASN A 207 -15.80 -34.36 10.17
N ASN A 208 -16.93 -34.10 10.83
CA ASN A 208 -17.03 -33.13 11.94
C ASN A 208 -16.31 -33.58 13.24
N SER A 209 -15.70 -34.77 13.26
CA SER A 209 -15.00 -35.31 14.43
C SER A 209 -13.63 -34.67 14.69
N VAL A 210 -13.15 -33.81 13.78
CA VAL A 210 -11.98 -32.93 14.00
C VAL A 210 -12.51 -31.51 14.17
N LYS A 211 -13.37 -31.30 15.17
CA LYS A 211 -13.56 -29.95 15.73
C LYS A 211 -12.32 -29.69 16.57
N ASP A 212 -11.30 -29.12 15.93
CA ASP A 212 -10.08 -28.67 16.58
C ASP A 212 -10.44 -27.61 17.63
N ASN A 213 -10.69 -28.01 18.88
CA ASN A 213 -10.52 -27.13 20.03
C ASN A 213 -9.01 -26.90 20.25
N ASN A 214 -8.32 -26.38 19.24
CA ASN A 214 -6.91 -26.03 19.33
C ASN A 214 -6.75 -24.68 20.03
N ARG A 215 -5.59 -24.46 20.65
CA ARG A 215 -5.20 -23.16 21.24
C ARG A 215 -5.38 -22.02 20.22
N ASP A 216 -5.17 -22.30 18.95
CA ASP A 216 -5.33 -21.40 17.82
C ASP A 216 -6.74 -20.82 17.71
N ASP A 217 -7.78 -21.65 17.85
CA ASP A 217 -9.19 -21.22 17.80
C ASP A 217 -9.56 -20.31 18.99
N ALA A 218 -8.96 -20.57 20.16
CA ALA A 218 -9.16 -19.73 21.34
C ALA A 218 -8.51 -18.35 21.18
N ILE A 219 -7.31 -18.30 20.60
CA ILE A 219 -6.61 -17.05 20.28
C ILE A 219 -7.38 -16.28 19.21
N ASP A 220 -7.82 -16.97 18.14
CA ASP A 220 -8.60 -16.36 17.06
C ASP A 220 -9.91 -15.78 17.58
N LYS A 221 -10.57 -16.40 18.56
CA LYS A 221 -11.79 -15.85 19.17
C LYS A 221 -11.59 -14.46 19.78
N VAL A 222 -10.39 -14.19 20.31
CA VAL A 222 -10.05 -12.87 20.88
C VAL A 222 -9.55 -11.92 19.79
N ILE A 223 -8.58 -12.37 18.99
CA ILE A 223 -7.90 -11.52 18.00
C ILE A 223 -8.83 -11.15 16.83
N THR A 224 -9.76 -12.03 16.44
CA THR A 224 -10.68 -11.77 15.30
C THR A 224 -11.99 -11.09 15.72
N HIS A 225 -12.19 -10.84 17.02
CA HIS A 225 -13.40 -10.18 17.49
C HIS A 225 -13.46 -8.72 16.99
N PRO A 226 -14.62 -8.20 16.55
CA PRO A 226 -14.70 -6.87 15.91
C PRO A 226 -14.20 -5.69 16.76
N VAL A 227 -14.38 -5.74 18.08
CA VAL A 227 -13.92 -4.69 19.01
C VAL A 227 -12.58 -5.05 19.64
N LEU A 228 -12.50 -6.18 20.37
CA LEU A 228 -11.27 -6.65 21.00
C LEU A 228 -10.11 -6.81 20.00
N GLY A 229 -10.37 -7.26 18.77
CA GLY A 229 -9.37 -7.37 17.73
C GLY A 229 -8.74 -6.03 17.33
N VAL A 230 -9.54 -4.96 17.26
CA VAL A 230 -9.03 -3.60 16.99
C VAL A 230 -8.19 -3.08 18.15
N ILE A 231 -8.62 -3.38 19.38
CA ILE A 231 -7.88 -2.99 20.60
C ILE A 231 -6.54 -3.74 20.67
N THR A 232 -6.54 -5.07 20.48
CA THR A 232 -5.31 -5.87 20.46
C THR A 232 -4.39 -5.44 19.32
N PHE A 233 -4.95 -5.05 18.18
CA PHE A 233 -4.20 -4.48 17.08
C PHE A 233 -3.52 -3.16 17.43
N ALA A 234 -4.27 -2.23 18.02
CA ALA A 234 -3.70 -0.97 18.48
C ALA A 234 -2.59 -1.19 19.53
N ALA A 235 -2.79 -2.13 20.47
CA ALA A 235 -1.82 -2.45 21.51
C ALA A 235 -0.52 -3.06 20.94
N ILE A 236 -0.64 -4.03 20.03
CA ILE A 236 0.54 -4.65 19.37
C ILE A 236 1.28 -3.60 18.53
N MET A 237 0.56 -2.77 17.77
CA MET A 237 1.21 -1.73 16.97
C MET A 237 1.86 -0.67 17.83
N TRP A 238 1.23 -0.28 18.94
CA TRP A 238 1.84 0.61 19.92
C TRP A 238 3.15 0.02 20.46
N LEU A 239 3.17 -1.26 20.82
CA LEU A 239 4.38 -1.94 21.28
C LEU A 239 5.47 -1.99 20.20
N VAL A 240 5.10 -2.25 18.93
CA VAL A 240 6.05 -2.21 17.82
C VAL A 240 6.69 -0.82 17.69
N PHE A 241 5.88 0.25 17.70
CA PHE A 241 6.39 1.62 17.60
C PHE A 241 7.17 2.05 18.83
N TYR A 242 6.74 1.67 20.02
CA TYR A 242 7.47 1.95 21.26
C TYR A 242 8.86 1.31 21.23
N ILE A 243 8.94 0.03 20.83
CA ILE A 243 10.23 -0.66 20.70
C ILE A 243 11.11 -0.03 19.62
N SER A 244 10.55 0.26 18.44
CA SER A 244 11.34 0.72 17.30
C SER A 244 11.68 2.21 17.32
N GLN A 245 10.84 3.07 17.89
CA GLN A 245 10.98 4.53 17.82
C GLN A 245 11.42 5.18 19.12
N THR A 246 11.24 4.53 20.28
CA THR A 246 11.56 5.17 21.58
C THR A 246 12.58 4.42 22.42
N THR A 247 12.83 3.13 22.14
CA THR A 247 13.78 2.34 22.94
C THR A 247 14.92 1.79 22.08
N LEU A 248 14.76 0.63 21.44
CA LEU A 248 15.87 -0.03 20.74
C LEU A 248 16.34 0.74 19.51
N GLY A 249 15.45 1.40 18.78
CA GLY A 249 15.82 2.11 17.55
C GLY A 249 16.64 3.37 17.81
N THR A 250 16.21 4.19 18.77
CA THR A 250 16.92 5.39 19.20
C THR A 250 18.26 5.03 19.81
N TRP A 251 18.29 4.06 20.73
CA TRP A 251 19.54 3.62 21.36
C TRP A 251 20.64 3.23 20.34
N ILE A 252 20.29 2.53 19.25
CA ILE A 252 21.25 2.22 18.18
C ILE A 252 21.56 3.45 17.33
N ALA A 253 20.59 4.30 17.05
CA ALA A 253 20.78 5.52 16.26
C ALA A 253 21.72 6.50 16.95
N ASP A 254 21.51 6.79 18.24
CA ASP A 254 22.30 7.75 19.01
C ASP A 254 23.76 7.29 19.08
N TYR A 255 23.98 5.98 19.25
CA TYR A 255 25.33 5.41 19.17
C TYR A 255 25.98 5.64 17.80
N LEU A 256 25.26 5.40 16.70
CA LEU A 256 25.83 5.59 15.35
C LEU A 256 26.02 7.06 14.99
N VAL A 257 25.10 7.94 15.40
CA VAL A 257 25.17 9.39 15.16
C VAL A 257 26.32 9.99 15.94
N GLY A 258 26.52 9.61 17.21
CA GLY A 258 27.64 10.11 18.01
C GLY A 258 29.02 9.78 17.40
N TRP A 259 29.15 8.64 16.73
CA TRP A 259 30.37 8.31 15.96
C TRP A 259 30.56 9.22 14.74
N ILE A 260 29.48 9.58 14.07
CA ILE A 260 29.53 10.49 12.91
C ILE A 260 29.83 11.91 13.36
N GLU A 261 29.26 12.37 14.48
CA GLU A 261 29.54 13.69 15.06
C GLU A 261 31.01 13.81 15.47
N THR A 262 31.56 12.78 16.14
CA THR A 262 32.99 12.73 16.47
C THR A 262 33.86 12.80 15.21
N PHE A 263 33.44 12.12 14.13
CA PHE A 263 34.13 12.19 12.84
C PHE A 263 33.98 13.56 12.18
N GLN A 264 32.81 14.19 12.31
CA GLN A 264 32.53 15.53 11.79
C GLN A 264 33.43 16.58 12.44
N GLU A 265 33.57 16.55 13.77
CA GLU A 265 34.49 17.42 14.52
C GLU A 265 35.95 17.21 14.10
N TYR A 266 36.37 15.95 13.93
CA TYR A 266 37.71 15.62 13.46
C TYR A 266 38.01 16.20 12.06
N VAL A 267 37.05 16.10 11.14
CA VAL A 267 37.19 16.69 9.80
C VAL A 267 37.13 18.21 9.87
N ALA A 268 36.28 18.80 10.70
CA ALA A 268 36.19 20.24 10.89
C ALA A 268 37.53 20.84 11.33
N GLY A 269 38.19 20.24 12.33
CA GLY A 269 39.51 20.69 12.79
C GLY A 269 40.62 20.56 11.73
N LYS A 270 40.48 19.65 10.75
CA LYS A 270 41.44 19.53 9.63
C LYS A 270 41.21 20.52 8.50
N VAL A 271 39.99 21.06 8.39
CA VAL A 271 39.56 21.89 7.26
C VAL A 271 39.34 23.35 7.71
N GLU A 272 39.73 23.70 8.94
CA GLU A 272 39.55 25.01 9.58
C GLU A 272 40.13 26.20 8.77
N ASN A 273 41.17 25.96 7.96
CA ASN A 273 41.80 26.97 7.10
C ASN A 273 41.36 26.92 5.62
N ALA A 274 40.38 26.08 5.27
CA ALA A 274 39.90 25.96 3.89
C ALA A 274 38.86 27.03 3.53
N SER A 275 38.44 27.05 2.26
CA SER A 275 37.39 27.98 1.83
C SER A 275 36.07 27.71 2.58
N PRO A 276 35.27 28.75 2.87
CA PRO A 276 33.95 28.59 3.50
C PRO A 276 33.01 27.65 2.74
N ILE A 277 33.15 27.61 1.40
CA ILE A 277 32.45 26.66 0.53
C ILE A 277 32.84 25.22 0.86
N LEU A 278 34.13 24.94 1.03
CA LEU A 278 34.57 23.57 1.31
C LEU A 278 34.13 23.12 2.70
N GLN A 279 34.20 24.00 3.71
CA GLN A 279 33.74 23.69 5.06
C GLN A 279 32.24 23.39 5.09
N SER A 280 31.41 24.30 4.59
CA SER A 280 29.94 24.15 4.60
C SER A 280 29.48 22.93 3.78
N LEU A 281 30.12 22.67 2.65
CA LEU A 281 29.77 21.52 1.81
C LEU A 281 30.19 20.18 2.43
N LEU A 282 31.42 20.10 2.94
CA LEU A 282 31.99 18.85 3.42
C LEU A 282 31.43 18.47 4.80
N ILE A 283 31.40 19.42 5.73
CA ILE A 283 31.02 19.21 7.13
C ILE A 283 29.50 19.10 7.22
N ASP A 284 28.77 20.15 6.85
CA ASP A 284 27.31 20.19 7.05
C ASP A 284 26.54 19.50 5.92
N GLY A 285 26.99 19.68 4.67
CA GLY A 285 26.33 19.11 3.50
C GLY A 285 26.48 17.58 3.41
N ILE A 286 27.71 17.10 3.28
CA ILE A 286 28.02 15.69 3.05
C ILE A 286 28.02 14.90 4.36
N ILE A 287 28.86 15.25 5.34
CA ILE A 287 28.98 14.48 6.59
C ILE A 287 27.68 14.58 7.40
N GLY A 288 27.13 15.79 7.58
CA GLY A 288 25.81 15.98 8.19
C GLY A 288 24.69 15.25 7.44
N GLY A 289 24.74 15.23 6.11
CA GLY A 289 23.81 14.46 5.27
C GLY A 289 23.89 12.95 5.50
N VAL A 290 25.10 12.40 5.66
CA VAL A 290 25.31 10.99 6.05
C VAL A 290 24.80 10.74 7.47
N GLY A 291 25.04 11.67 8.39
CA GLY A 291 24.52 11.64 9.77
C GLY A 291 23.01 11.47 9.81
N ALA A 292 22.28 12.28 9.05
CA ALA A 292 20.82 12.18 8.95
C ALA A 292 20.35 10.80 8.43
N VAL A 293 21.01 10.26 7.40
CA VAL A 293 20.66 8.94 6.82
C VAL A 293 20.92 7.81 7.81
N VAL A 294 22.07 7.86 8.50
CA VAL A 294 22.48 6.83 9.46
C VAL A 294 21.66 6.91 10.74
N GLY A 295 21.30 8.12 11.20
CA GLY A 295 20.43 8.29 12.36
C GLY A 295 19.05 7.67 12.16
N PHE A 296 18.45 7.77 10.97
CA PHE A 296 17.12 7.19 10.72
C PHE A 296 17.13 5.68 10.42
N LEU A 297 18.27 5.14 9.98
CA LEU A 297 18.37 3.76 9.49
C LEU A 297 18.00 2.70 10.57
N PRO A 298 18.50 2.75 11.82
CA PRO A 298 18.19 1.76 12.85
C PRO A 298 16.72 1.70 13.22
N LEU A 299 16.03 2.84 13.31
CA LEU A 299 14.61 2.92 13.67
C LEU A 299 13.78 2.18 12.63
N VAL A 300 14.08 2.42 11.35
CA VAL A 300 13.41 1.74 10.22
C VAL A 300 13.74 0.25 10.19
N MET A 301 14.98 -0.15 10.45
CA MET A 301 15.40 -1.55 10.45
C MET A 301 14.72 -2.36 11.56
N ILE A 302 14.71 -1.86 12.80
CA ILE A 302 14.03 -2.54 13.91
C ILE A 302 12.53 -2.62 13.66
N MET A 303 11.92 -1.56 13.15
CA MET A 303 10.51 -1.60 12.77
C MET A 303 10.22 -2.69 11.72
N TYR A 304 11.06 -2.85 10.70
CA TYR A 304 10.90 -3.94 9.73
C TYR A 304 11.10 -5.32 10.33
N LEU A 305 12.06 -5.47 11.24
CA LEU A 305 12.29 -6.72 11.95
C LEU A 305 11.01 -7.15 12.68
N LEU A 306 10.40 -6.23 13.44
CA LEU A 306 9.18 -6.49 14.20
C LEU A 306 7.97 -6.76 13.29
N ILE A 307 7.82 -6.00 12.20
CA ILE A 307 6.75 -6.24 11.22
C ILE A 307 6.93 -7.61 10.54
N ALA A 308 8.16 -7.98 10.18
CA ALA A 308 8.45 -9.27 9.56
C ALA A 308 8.12 -10.44 10.52
N LEU A 309 8.40 -10.29 11.82
CA LEU A 309 7.99 -11.28 12.84
C LEU A 309 6.46 -11.41 12.93
N LEU A 310 5.71 -10.29 12.86
CA LEU A 310 4.25 -10.30 12.87
C LEU A 310 3.63 -10.88 11.58
N GLU A 311 4.32 -10.71 10.45
CA GLU A 311 3.93 -11.29 9.17
C GLU A 311 4.15 -12.81 9.18
N ASP A 312 5.32 -13.27 9.65
CA ASP A 312 5.69 -14.69 9.74
C ASP A 312 4.82 -15.48 10.71
N CYS A 313 4.41 -14.88 11.85
CA CYS A 313 3.55 -15.55 12.81
C CYS A 313 2.07 -15.66 12.37
N GLY A 314 1.73 -15.02 11.25
CA GLY A 314 0.37 -15.01 10.70
C GLY A 314 -0.58 -14.01 11.39
N TYR A 315 -0.09 -13.15 12.29
CA TYR A 315 -0.91 -12.15 12.96
C TYR A 315 -1.49 -11.13 11.97
N MET A 316 -0.68 -10.70 10.98
CA MET A 316 -1.09 -9.71 10.00
C MET A 316 -2.34 -10.14 9.19
N ALA A 317 -2.48 -11.43 8.88
CA ALA A 317 -3.68 -11.94 8.20
C ALA A 317 -4.95 -11.71 9.04
N ARG A 318 -4.89 -11.96 10.35
CA ARG A 318 -6.03 -11.80 11.28
C ARG A 318 -6.37 -10.33 11.50
N ALA A 319 -5.35 -9.49 11.66
CA ALA A 319 -5.52 -8.04 11.75
C ALA A 319 -6.27 -7.48 10.53
N THR A 320 -5.98 -7.98 9.33
CA THR A 320 -6.73 -7.55 8.13
C THR A 320 -8.18 -7.98 8.13
N VAL A 321 -8.52 -9.15 8.69
CA VAL A 321 -9.90 -9.65 8.80
C VAL A 321 -10.72 -8.77 9.74
N VAL A 322 -10.16 -8.36 10.87
CA VAL A 322 -10.84 -7.48 11.84
C VAL A 322 -11.15 -6.10 11.23
N LEU A 323 -10.25 -5.58 10.42
CA LEU A 323 -10.32 -4.23 9.88
C LEU A 323 -10.99 -4.15 8.49
N ASP A 324 -11.19 -5.29 7.81
CA ASP A 324 -11.91 -5.36 6.52
C ASP A 324 -13.30 -4.70 6.56
N PRO A 325 -14.16 -4.90 7.58
CA PRO A 325 -15.48 -4.27 7.63
C PRO A 325 -15.45 -2.74 7.62
N ILE A 326 -14.42 -2.12 8.21
CA ILE A 326 -14.25 -0.66 8.24
C ILE A 326 -13.81 -0.16 6.86
N PHE A 327 -12.80 -0.81 6.28
CA PHE A 327 -12.21 -0.42 5.00
C PHE A 327 -13.14 -0.65 3.82
N LYS A 328 -13.96 -1.70 3.88
CA LYS A 328 -14.95 -2.01 2.86
C LYS A 328 -16.03 -0.94 2.73
N LYS A 329 -16.37 -0.23 3.81
CA LYS A 329 -17.31 0.91 3.76
C LYS A 329 -16.78 2.06 2.90
N VAL A 330 -15.47 2.29 2.93
CA VAL A 330 -14.82 3.33 2.12
C VAL A 330 -14.37 2.85 0.74
N GLY A 331 -14.56 1.56 0.43
CA GLY A 331 -14.23 0.98 -0.88
C GLY A 331 -12.76 0.59 -1.04
N LEU A 332 -12.12 0.19 0.06
CA LEU A 332 -10.81 -0.45 0.13
C LEU A 332 -10.98 -1.88 0.70
N SER A 333 -9.96 -2.73 0.56
CA SER A 333 -9.93 -4.05 1.23
C SER A 333 -9.22 -3.98 2.56
N GLY A 334 -9.46 -4.96 3.44
CA GLY A 334 -8.70 -5.11 4.69
C GLY A 334 -7.18 -5.21 4.49
N LYS A 335 -6.71 -5.58 3.27
CA LYS A 335 -5.28 -5.55 2.92
C LYS A 335 -4.69 -4.14 2.91
N SER A 336 -5.50 -3.11 2.67
CA SER A 336 -5.06 -1.71 2.65
C SER A 336 -4.60 -1.20 4.02
N VAL A 337 -5.05 -1.86 5.09
CA VAL A 337 -4.64 -1.55 6.46
C VAL A 337 -3.14 -1.72 6.66
N ILE A 338 -2.56 -2.81 6.13
CA ILE A 338 -1.15 -3.15 6.34
C ILE A 338 -0.26 -1.98 5.88
N PRO A 339 -0.35 -1.49 4.62
CA PRO A 339 0.32 -0.27 4.19
C PRO A 339 0.11 0.93 5.10
N MET A 340 -1.12 1.22 5.51
CA MET A 340 -1.44 2.44 6.27
C MET A 340 -0.82 2.44 7.66
N VAL A 341 -0.78 1.27 8.29
CA VAL A 341 -0.18 1.10 9.61
C VAL A 341 1.34 1.16 9.52
N ILE A 342 1.93 0.52 8.51
CA ILE A 342 3.37 0.66 8.21
C ILE A 342 3.72 2.13 7.92
N GLY A 343 2.77 2.92 7.39
CA GLY A 343 2.93 4.34 7.06
C GLY A 343 3.21 5.24 8.27
N VAL A 344 2.74 4.87 9.46
CA VAL A 344 3.08 5.56 10.73
C VAL A 344 4.58 5.48 11.03
N GLY A 345 5.24 4.44 10.53
CA GLY A 345 6.68 4.33 10.58
C GLY A 345 7.36 5.13 9.48
N CYS A 346 7.20 4.66 8.24
CA CYS A 346 7.79 5.28 7.07
C CYS A 346 6.89 5.09 5.84
N GLY A 347 6.71 6.16 5.06
CA GLY A 347 5.89 6.14 3.84
C GLY A 347 6.44 5.22 2.75
N VAL A 348 7.77 5.05 2.65
CA VAL A 348 8.42 4.23 1.61
C VAL A 348 7.98 2.76 1.68
N PRO A 349 8.15 2.03 2.80
CA PRO A 349 7.68 0.66 2.88
C PRO A 349 6.18 0.51 2.88
N ALA A 350 5.46 1.49 3.43
CA ALA A 350 4.01 1.49 3.39
C ALA A 350 3.52 1.40 1.94
N ILE A 351 4.07 2.25 1.09
CA ILE A 351 3.78 2.23 -0.35
C ILE A 351 4.19 0.89 -0.97
N MET A 352 5.41 0.40 -0.69
CA MET A 352 5.87 -0.87 -1.24
C MET A 352 5.01 -2.06 -0.81
N ALA A 353 4.46 -2.05 0.42
CA ALA A 353 3.57 -3.08 0.93
C ALA A 353 2.24 -3.14 0.16
N CYS A 354 1.86 -2.06 -0.55
CA CYS A 354 0.68 -2.03 -1.41
C CYS A 354 0.74 -3.06 -2.56
N ARG A 355 1.93 -3.58 -2.93
CA ARG A 355 2.09 -4.64 -3.94
C ARG A 355 1.28 -5.92 -3.64
N THR A 356 0.97 -6.15 -2.36
CA THR A 356 0.16 -7.29 -1.89
C THR A 356 -1.33 -7.17 -2.26
N ILE A 357 -1.76 -5.95 -2.65
CA ILE A 357 -3.11 -5.64 -3.09
C ILE A 357 -3.19 -5.89 -4.60
N LYS A 358 -3.93 -6.94 -4.98
CA LYS A 358 -4.04 -7.36 -6.37
C LYS A 358 -4.90 -6.42 -7.22
N ASN A 359 -5.94 -5.82 -6.62
CA ASN A 359 -6.80 -4.87 -7.31
C ASN A 359 -6.04 -3.56 -7.57
N GLU A 360 -5.87 -3.20 -8.84
CA GLU A 360 -5.04 -2.05 -9.25
C GLU A 360 -5.56 -0.73 -8.69
N ARG A 361 -6.88 -0.54 -8.62
CA ARG A 361 -7.48 0.67 -8.05
C ARG A 361 -7.21 0.78 -6.56
N GLU A 362 -7.48 -0.30 -5.82
CA GLU A 362 -7.23 -0.34 -4.39
C GLU A 362 -5.75 -0.15 -4.08
N ARG A 363 -4.85 -0.76 -4.87
CA ARG A 363 -3.41 -0.58 -4.75
C ARG A 363 -3.02 0.88 -4.94
N ARG A 364 -3.46 1.54 -6.02
CA ARG A 364 -3.17 2.95 -6.30
C ARG A 364 -3.73 3.88 -5.23
N ALA A 365 -4.98 3.68 -4.83
CA ALA A 365 -5.62 4.47 -3.78
C ALA A 365 -4.89 4.30 -2.44
N THR A 366 -4.53 3.07 -2.07
CA THR A 366 -3.82 2.79 -0.82
C THR A 366 -2.41 3.40 -0.83
N ALA A 367 -1.66 3.28 -1.93
CA ALA A 367 -0.32 3.84 -2.07
C ALA A 367 -0.31 5.38 -1.93
N LEU A 368 -1.37 6.04 -2.39
CA LEU A 368 -1.56 7.48 -2.17
C LEU A 368 -1.90 7.78 -0.70
N LEU A 369 -2.94 7.13 -0.18
CA LEU A 369 -3.54 7.49 1.11
C LEU A 369 -2.69 7.09 2.31
N CYS A 370 -1.87 6.02 2.22
CA CYS A 370 -1.07 5.54 3.36
C CYS A 370 -0.08 6.59 3.88
N THR A 371 0.26 7.60 3.08
CA THR A 371 1.19 8.68 3.44
C THR A 371 0.56 9.84 4.20
N PHE A 372 -0.78 9.85 4.34
CA PHE A 372 -1.46 10.76 5.25
C PHE A 372 -1.26 10.38 6.71
N MET A 373 -0.81 9.15 7.02
CA MET A 373 -0.35 8.87 8.36
C MET A 373 0.94 9.65 8.65
N PRO A 374 1.03 10.36 9.79
CA PRO A 374 2.29 10.96 10.20
C PRO A 374 3.36 9.87 10.41
N CYS A 375 4.42 9.90 9.62
CA CYS A 375 5.55 8.99 9.75
C CYS A 375 6.53 9.46 10.86
N GLY A 376 7.46 8.61 11.28
CA GLY A 376 8.46 8.96 12.31
C GLY A 376 9.21 10.28 12.03
N ALA A 377 9.54 10.54 10.76
CA ALA A 377 10.19 11.78 10.33
C ALA A 377 9.33 13.06 10.52
N LYS A 378 8.02 12.94 10.76
CA LYS A 378 7.13 14.07 11.07
C LYS A 378 7.04 14.34 12.57
N LEU A 379 7.51 13.43 13.42
CA LEU A 379 7.49 13.60 14.88
C LEU A 379 8.30 14.81 15.35
N PRO A 380 9.51 15.11 14.82
CA PRO A 380 10.24 16.32 15.22
C PRO A 380 9.46 17.60 14.91
N VAL A 381 8.75 17.65 13.79
CA VAL A 381 7.91 18.81 13.43
C VAL A 381 6.74 18.94 14.39
N ILE A 382 6.08 17.83 14.73
CA ILE A 382 5.00 17.83 15.73
C ILE A 382 5.53 18.29 17.09
N ALA A 383 6.67 17.76 17.52
CA ALA A 383 7.31 18.10 18.80
C ALA A 383 7.65 19.59 18.85
N LEU A 384 8.24 20.13 17.78
CA LEU A 384 8.59 21.55 17.67
C LEU A 384 7.38 22.45 17.91
N PHE A 385 6.33 22.28 17.09
CA PHE A 385 5.18 23.16 17.14
C PHE A 385 4.31 22.91 18.38
N ALA A 386 4.21 21.66 18.86
CA ALA A 386 3.51 21.35 20.10
C ALA A 386 4.24 21.95 21.32
N GLY A 387 5.55 21.76 21.41
CA GLY A 387 6.37 22.29 22.51
C GLY A 387 6.42 23.82 22.52
N ALA A 388 6.57 24.46 21.34
CA ALA A 388 6.72 25.92 21.26
C ALA A 388 5.41 26.67 21.51
N PHE A 389 4.32 26.23 20.89
CA PHE A 389 3.07 26.99 20.88
C PHE A 389 2.01 26.44 21.85
N PHE A 390 2.19 25.21 22.33
CA PHE A 390 1.19 24.49 23.12
C PHE A 390 1.79 23.62 24.24
N PRO A 391 2.66 24.17 25.10
CA PRO A 391 3.42 23.40 26.09
C PRO A 391 2.55 22.62 27.08
N GLU A 392 1.33 23.08 27.36
CA GLU A 392 0.41 22.39 28.28
C GLU A 392 -0.42 21.27 27.62
N SER A 393 -0.42 21.17 26.29
CA SER A 393 -1.33 20.29 25.55
C SER A 393 -0.63 19.06 24.97
N LYS A 394 -0.63 17.97 25.74
CA LYS A 394 -0.11 16.65 25.32
C LYS A 394 -0.92 15.97 24.20
N TRP A 395 -2.09 16.52 23.83
CA TRP A 395 -3.01 15.90 22.88
C TRP A 395 -2.72 16.22 21.41
N ILE A 396 -1.84 17.18 21.11
CA ILE A 396 -1.61 17.64 19.74
C ILE A 396 -1.05 16.53 18.86
N GLY A 397 -0.05 15.79 19.35
CA GLY A 397 0.48 14.63 18.64
C GLY A 397 -0.60 13.61 18.28
N PRO A 398 -1.33 13.04 19.27
CA PRO A 398 -2.44 12.13 19.01
C PRO A 398 -3.49 12.66 18.02
N VAL A 399 -3.87 13.94 18.14
CA VAL A 399 -4.85 14.57 17.23
C VAL A 399 -4.35 14.55 15.78
N MET A 400 -3.07 14.78 15.52
CA MET A 400 -2.52 14.71 14.16
C MET A 400 -2.68 13.32 13.53
N TYR A 401 -2.52 12.26 14.32
CA TYR A 401 -2.74 10.88 13.86
C TYR A 401 -4.22 10.61 13.57
N PHE A 402 -5.13 11.05 14.44
CA PHE A 402 -6.57 10.91 14.22
C PHE A 402 -7.04 11.67 12.98
N VAL A 403 -6.56 12.90 12.78
CA VAL A 403 -6.82 13.66 11.56
C VAL A 403 -6.31 12.89 10.34
N GLY A 404 -5.11 12.32 10.39
CA GLY A 404 -4.59 11.44 9.33
C GLY A 404 -5.52 10.27 8.99
N ILE A 405 -6.05 9.57 10.00
CA ILE A 405 -7.02 8.47 9.80
C ILE A 405 -8.30 8.99 9.13
N ILE A 406 -8.83 10.13 9.58
CA ILE A 406 -10.03 10.74 8.99
C ILE A 406 -9.79 11.09 7.51
N LEU A 407 -8.64 11.70 7.20
CA LEU A 407 -8.26 12.04 5.82
C LEU A 407 -8.09 10.81 4.94
N ILE A 408 -7.56 9.71 5.47
CA ILE A 408 -7.49 8.44 4.76
C ILE A 408 -8.90 7.96 4.38
N LEU A 409 -9.84 7.99 5.33
CA LEU A 409 -11.22 7.52 5.10
C LEU A 409 -11.96 8.42 4.11
N LEU A 410 -11.87 9.74 4.27
CA LEU A 410 -12.48 10.72 3.36
C LEU A 410 -11.84 10.67 1.98
N GLY A 411 -10.51 10.58 1.91
CA GLY A 411 -9.75 10.44 0.67
C GLY A 411 -10.09 9.17 -0.08
N ALA A 412 -10.28 8.04 0.63
CA ALA A 412 -10.73 6.79 0.02
C ALA A 412 -12.13 6.92 -0.62
N LEU A 413 -13.06 7.57 0.07
CA LEU A 413 -14.40 7.86 -0.46
C LEU A 413 -14.33 8.77 -1.70
N LEU A 414 -13.48 9.78 -1.67
CA LEU A 414 -13.32 10.73 -2.76
C LEU A 414 -12.66 10.08 -3.99
N ILE A 415 -11.60 9.29 -3.81
CA ILE A 415 -10.96 8.53 -4.89
C ILE A 415 -11.94 7.52 -5.49
N ARG A 416 -12.77 6.87 -4.66
CA ARG A 416 -13.85 6.00 -5.14
C ARG A 416 -14.81 6.75 -6.06
N GLN A 417 -15.10 8.01 -5.78
CA GLN A 417 -16.00 8.83 -6.58
C GLN A 417 -15.32 9.32 -7.88
N ILE A 418 -14.07 9.78 -7.79
CA ILE A 418 -13.26 10.23 -8.94
C ILE A 418 -13.00 9.09 -9.94
N THR A 419 -12.85 7.86 -9.46
CA THR A 419 -12.55 6.70 -10.34
C THR A 419 -13.78 6.04 -10.96
N GLY A 420 -15.00 6.41 -10.55
CA GLY A 420 -16.25 5.93 -11.15
C GLY A 420 -16.59 4.44 -10.94
N MET A 421 -15.67 3.62 -10.42
CA MET A 421 -15.89 2.19 -10.16
C MET A 421 -16.65 1.97 -8.85
N LYS A 422 -17.97 2.19 -8.88
CA LYS A 422 -18.81 2.25 -7.67
C LYS A 422 -19.25 0.88 -7.11
N TYR A 423 -19.31 -0.21 -7.89
CA TYR A 423 -20.16 -1.34 -7.50
C TYR A 423 -19.56 -2.75 -7.58
N ARG A 424 -18.33 -2.91 -8.03
CA ARG A 424 -17.71 -4.24 -8.12
C ARG A 424 -16.79 -4.44 -6.91
N LYS A 425 -17.27 -5.20 -5.91
CA LYS A 425 -16.50 -5.52 -4.69
C LYS A 425 -15.42 -6.54 -5.08
N SER A 426 -14.16 -6.30 -4.71
CA SER A 426 -13.21 -7.40 -4.64
C SER A 426 -13.71 -8.33 -3.52
N PHE A 427 -13.96 -9.60 -3.84
CA PHE A 427 -14.26 -10.58 -2.81
C PHE A 427 -12.95 -10.80 -2.04
N PHE A 428 -12.83 -10.15 -0.89
CA PHE A 428 -11.78 -10.44 0.07
C PHE A 428 -12.05 -11.83 0.66
N ILE A 429 -11.52 -12.85 -0.03
CA ILE A 429 -11.48 -14.21 0.49
C ILE A 429 -10.01 -14.41 0.88
N MET A 430 -9.72 -14.35 2.18
CA MET A 430 -8.40 -14.63 2.72
C MET A 430 -8.47 -15.96 3.47
N GLU A 431 -7.62 -16.90 3.07
CA GLU A 431 -7.39 -18.11 3.86
C GLU A 431 -6.50 -17.71 5.03
N LEU A 432 -6.97 -17.92 6.25
CA LEU A 432 -6.18 -17.65 7.46
C LEU A 432 -5.04 -18.68 7.51
N PRO A 433 -3.77 -18.24 7.50
CA PRO A 433 -2.66 -19.15 7.66
C PRO A 433 -2.63 -19.72 9.10
N GLU A 434 -2.20 -20.98 9.23
CA GLU A 434 -1.93 -21.59 10.53
C GLU A 434 -0.89 -20.77 11.31
N TYR A 435 -1.00 -20.73 12.64
CA TYR A 435 -0.02 -20.06 13.48
C TYR A 435 1.34 -20.75 13.33
N LYS A 436 2.38 -19.93 13.15
CA LYS A 436 3.77 -20.41 13.07
C LYS A 436 4.62 -19.63 14.05
N VAL A 437 5.61 -20.31 14.63
CA VAL A 437 6.65 -19.63 15.40
C VAL A 437 7.49 -18.82 14.40
N PRO A 438 7.64 -17.50 14.59
CA PRO A 438 8.32 -16.66 13.62
C PRO A 438 9.82 -17.00 13.58
N SER A 439 10.40 -17.00 12.39
CA SER A 439 11.81 -17.35 12.23
C SER A 439 12.69 -16.10 12.31
N LEU A 440 13.51 -16.01 13.36
CA LEU A 440 14.36 -14.84 13.58
C LEU A 440 15.34 -14.60 12.42
N GLY A 441 15.86 -15.68 11.82
CA GLY A 441 16.77 -15.60 10.67
C GLY A 441 16.14 -15.00 9.41
N PHE A 442 14.88 -15.34 9.10
CA PHE A 442 14.16 -14.73 7.99
C PHE A 442 13.87 -13.26 8.27
N ALA A 443 13.42 -12.94 9.49
CA ALA A 443 13.14 -11.56 9.89
C ALA A 443 14.39 -10.67 9.77
N VAL A 444 15.55 -11.15 10.23
CA VAL A 444 16.84 -10.44 10.09
C VAL A 444 17.24 -10.28 8.63
N LYS A 445 17.12 -11.33 7.80
CA LYS A 445 17.43 -11.24 6.37
C LYS A 445 16.53 -10.23 5.66
N SER A 446 15.22 -10.27 5.94
CA SER A 446 14.24 -9.32 5.41
C SER A 446 14.55 -7.89 5.85
N MET A 447 14.92 -7.69 7.12
CA MET A 447 15.38 -6.40 7.64
C MET A 447 16.60 -5.88 6.88
N LEU A 448 17.62 -6.72 6.68
CA LEU A 448 18.87 -6.33 5.99
C LEU A 448 18.63 -6.00 4.51
N GLU A 449 17.83 -6.78 3.80
CA GLU A 449 17.47 -6.52 2.40
C GLU A 449 16.74 -5.18 2.25
N ARG A 450 15.79 -4.90 3.14
CA ARG A 450 15.05 -3.63 3.17
C ARG A 450 15.93 -2.45 3.60
N GLY A 451 16.81 -2.65 4.58
CA GLY A 451 17.80 -1.66 5.02
C GLY A 451 18.76 -1.28 3.89
N LYS A 452 19.27 -2.26 3.14
CA LYS A 452 20.09 -2.02 1.94
C LYS A 452 19.32 -1.22 0.89
N ALA A 453 18.05 -1.56 0.64
CA ALA A 453 17.22 -0.83 -0.30
C ALA A 453 16.99 0.63 0.13
N TYR A 454 16.86 0.89 1.43
CA TYR A 454 16.78 2.23 2.01
C TYR A 454 18.09 3.02 1.78
N ILE A 455 19.25 2.44 2.09
CA ILE A 455 20.55 3.10 1.90
C ILE A 455 20.77 3.48 0.43
N VAL A 456 20.53 2.55 -0.51
CA VAL A 456 20.79 2.78 -1.94
C VAL A 456 19.82 3.81 -2.54
N LYS A 457 18.54 3.75 -2.19
CA LYS A 457 17.51 4.59 -2.83
C LYS A 457 17.21 5.89 -2.08
N ALA A 458 17.02 5.82 -0.77
CA ALA A 458 16.68 6.99 0.04
C ALA A 458 17.95 7.75 0.45
N GLY A 459 19.01 7.02 0.86
CA GLY A 459 20.26 7.64 1.31
C GLY A 459 20.92 8.53 0.24
N THR A 460 20.95 8.07 -1.02
CA THR A 460 21.51 8.86 -2.13
C THR A 460 20.73 10.14 -2.40
N ILE A 461 19.39 10.07 -2.39
CA ILE A 461 18.51 11.23 -2.59
C ILE A 461 18.66 12.21 -1.42
N ILE A 462 18.64 11.73 -0.18
CA ILE A 462 18.78 12.55 1.03
C ILE A 462 20.12 13.29 1.01
N LEU A 463 21.22 12.60 0.71
CA LEU A 463 22.55 13.21 0.67
C LEU A 463 22.66 14.31 -0.40
N VAL A 464 22.22 14.04 -1.62
CA VAL A 464 22.25 15.03 -2.70
C VAL A 464 21.40 16.24 -2.34
N CYS A 465 20.20 16.01 -1.83
CA CYS A 465 19.32 17.11 -1.53
C CYS A 465 19.74 17.90 -0.28
N ASN A 466 20.28 17.27 0.77
CA ASN A 466 20.85 17.97 1.92
C ASN A 466 22.01 18.87 1.49
N THR A 467 22.89 18.34 0.63
CA THR A 467 24.00 19.10 0.04
C THR A 467 23.48 20.32 -0.74
N VAL A 468 22.45 20.15 -1.58
CA VAL A 468 21.84 21.25 -2.35
C VAL A 468 21.19 22.28 -1.43
N VAL A 469 20.43 21.85 -0.42
CA VAL A 469 19.79 22.76 0.54
C VAL A 469 20.83 23.55 1.31
N GLN A 470 21.93 22.91 1.74
CA GLN A 470 23.02 23.58 2.43
C GLN A 470 23.69 24.63 1.55
N ILE A 471 23.98 24.31 0.28
CA ILE A 471 24.49 25.30 -0.68
C ILE A 471 23.51 26.47 -0.83
N MET A 472 22.21 26.17 -0.96
CA MET A 472 21.19 27.20 -1.14
C MET A 472 21.04 28.09 0.10
N ALA A 473 21.21 27.55 1.30
CA ALA A 473 21.14 28.29 2.55
C ALA A 473 22.39 29.16 2.79
N THR A 474 23.57 28.64 2.47
CA THR A 474 24.86 29.31 2.76
C THR A 474 25.23 30.39 1.74
N PHE A 475 24.82 30.25 0.47
CA PHE A 475 25.28 31.13 -0.61
C PHE A 475 24.18 32.05 -1.14
N THR A 476 24.59 33.24 -1.57
CA THR A 476 23.80 34.15 -2.41
C THR A 476 23.81 33.68 -3.88
N PRO A 477 22.89 34.16 -4.74
CA PRO A 477 22.91 33.80 -6.18
C PRO A 477 24.22 34.12 -6.90
N GLY A 478 25.04 35.04 -6.37
CA GLY A 478 26.39 35.35 -6.86
C GLY A 478 27.51 34.48 -6.26
N LEU A 479 27.18 33.42 -5.52
CA LEU A 479 28.10 32.51 -4.81
C LEU A 479 28.97 33.18 -3.73
N ALA A 480 28.58 34.36 -3.25
CA ALA A 480 29.12 34.94 -2.01
C ALA A 480 28.41 34.34 -0.78
N VAL A 481 29.08 34.30 0.37
CA VAL A 481 28.47 33.85 1.64
C VAL A 481 27.30 34.76 1.99
N ALA A 482 26.15 34.16 2.30
CA ALA A 482 24.93 34.86 2.69
C ALA A 482 25.12 35.59 4.03
N ALA A 483 24.29 36.61 4.28
CA ALA A 483 24.28 37.31 5.55
C ALA A 483 23.85 36.36 6.69
N GLU A 484 24.20 36.70 7.94
CA GLU A 484 23.91 35.86 9.13
C GLU A 484 22.41 35.58 9.32
N ASP A 485 21.53 36.46 8.84
CA ASP A 485 20.07 36.31 8.85
C ASP A 485 19.52 35.47 7.68
N GLY A 486 20.39 35.02 6.77
CA GLY A 486 20.05 34.20 5.61
C GLY A 486 19.14 34.86 4.56
N SER A 487 18.82 36.15 4.71
CA SER A 487 17.77 36.83 3.95
C SER A 487 18.09 37.03 2.46
N ASN A 488 19.37 37.05 2.11
CA ASN A 488 19.87 37.15 0.73
C ASN A 488 20.35 35.81 0.14
N SER A 489 20.11 34.69 0.85
CA SER A 489 20.48 33.36 0.39
C SER A 489 19.72 32.96 -0.88
N ILE A 490 20.27 32.01 -1.66
CA ILE A 490 19.57 31.40 -2.81
C ILE A 490 18.26 30.78 -2.33
N LEU A 491 18.25 30.18 -1.13
CA LEU A 491 17.08 29.59 -0.52
C LEU A 491 15.98 30.64 -0.27
N ALA A 492 16.33 31.84 0.22
CA ALA A 492 15.39 32.93 0.40
C ALA A 492 14.77 33.38 -0.93
N VAL A 493 15.59 33.51 -1.98
CA VAL A 493 15.11 33.91 -3.33
C VAL A 493 14.17 32.86 -3.93
N VAL A 494 14.51 31.57 -3.82
CA VAL A 494 13.70 30.47 -4.37
C VAL A 494 12.41 30.27 -3.57
N SER A 495 12.43 30.49 -2.25
CA SER A 495 11.26 30.26 -1.37
C SER A 495 10.30 31.44 -1.29
N SER A 496 10.76 32.68 -1.50
CA SER A 496 9.94 33.89 -1.40
C SER A 496 8.66 33.85 -2.27
N PRO A 497 8.68 33.37 -3.53
CA PRO A 497 7.45 33.22 -4.31
C PRO A 497 6.44 32.25 -3.70
N PHE A 498 6.92 31.19 -3.04
CA PHE A 498 6.06 30.20 -2.38
C PHE A 498 5.45 30.72 -1.07
N ALA A 499 6.02 31.77 -0.47
CA ALA A 499 5.47 32.41 0.74
C ALA A 499 4.07 33.00 0.50
N VAL A 500 3.77 33.45 -0.72
CA VAL A 500 2.44 33.95 -1.11
C VAL A 500 1.39 32.84 -1.01
N LEU A 501 1.76 31.60 -1.34
CA LEU A 501 0.87 30.44 -1.22
C LEU A 501 0.58 30.08 0.24
N LEU A 502 1.47 30.44 1.18
CA LEU A 502 1.26 30.21 2.61
C LEU A 502 0.44 31.31 3.28
N LEU A 503 0.26 32.48 2.65
CA LEU A 503 -0.49 33.58 3.26
C LEU A 503 -1.94 33.19 3.64
N PRO A 504 -2.72 32.49 2.79
CA PRO A 504 -4.04 32.01 3.20
C PRO A 504 -4.03 30.92 4.31
N VAL A 505 -2.90 30.25 4.49
CA VAL A 505 -2.74 29.10 5.40
C VAL A 505 -2.17 29.50 6.76
N VAL A 506 -1.33 30.53 6.81
CA VAL A 506 -0.59 30.93 8.02
C VAL A 506 -0.81 32.41 8.35
N GLY A 507 -1.33 33.20 7.41
CA GLY A 507 -1.56 34.64 7.57
C GLY A 507 -0.34 35.52 7.36
N ILE A 508 0.85 34.94 7.20
CA ILE A 508 2.10 35.68 7.09
C ILE A 508 2.86 35.17 5.86
N ALA A 509 3.30 36.10 5.01
CA ALA A 509 4.23 35.79 3.92
C ALA A 509 5.66 35.67 4.50
N SER A 510 5.99 34.52 5.06
CA SER A 510 7.33 34.21 5.54
C SER A 510 8.06 33.31 4.55
N TRP A 511 9.17 33.82 4.00
CA TRP A 511 10.07 33.02 3.16
C TRP A 511 10.71 31.89 3.97
N GLN A 512 10.91 32.09 5.28
CA GLN A 512 11.45 31.08 6.18
C GLN A 512 10.55 29.84 6.27
N LEU A 513 9.24 30.06 6.47
CA LEU A 513 8.25 28.98 6.49
C LEU A 513 8.08 28.32 5.12
N ALA A 514 8.20 29.09 4.04
CA ALA A 514 8.19 28.57 2.68
C ALA A 514 9.42 27.71 2.37
N ALA A 515 10.61 28.16 2.79
CA ALA A 515 11.86 27.42 2.67
C ALA A 515 11.76 26.08 3.41
N ALA A 516 11.32 26.09 4.66
CA ALA A 516 11.13 24.88 5.45
C ALA A 516 10.05 23.94 4.86
N ALA A 517 9.01 24.49 4.24
CA ALA A 517 8.03 23.66 3.53
C ALA A 517 8.65 22.97 2.31
N ILE A 518 9.42 23.70 1.49
CA ILE A 518 10.11 23.19 0.29
C ILE A 518 11.12 22.11 0.65
N THR A 519 11.98 22.37 1.64
CA THR A 519 12.96 21.36 2.12
C THR A 519 12.25 20.14 2.72
N GLY A 520 11.07 20.34 3.31
CA GLY A 520 10.20 19.27 3.77
C GLY A 520 9.68 18.32 2.68
N PHE A 521 9.58 18.74 1.42
CA PHE A 521 9.23 17.85 0.29
C PHE A 521 10.37 16.88 -0.04
N ILE A 522 11.60 17.30 0.22
CA ILE A 522 12.78 16.46 0.03
C ILE A 522 12.82 15.41 1.14
N ALA A 523 12.89 15.87 2.38
CA ALA A 523 12.97 15.05 3.59
C ALA A 523 12.20 15.75 4.71
N LYS A 524 11.31 15.04 5.40
CA LYS A 524 10.39 15.66 6.37
C LYS A 524 11.10 16.03 7.67
N GLU A 525 12.15 15.31 8.05
CA GLU A 525 13.00 15.65 9.18
C GLU A 525 13.73 17.00 8.99
N ASN A 526 14.04 17.37 7.75
CA ASN A 526 14.77 18.60 7.44
C ASN A 526 13.96 19.88 7.69
N VAL A 527 12.65 19.78 7.89
CA VAL A 527 11.80 20.95 8.19
C VAL A 527 12.30 21.64 9.45
N VAL A 528 12.57 20.88 10.52
CA VAL A 528 13.04 21.42 11.80
C VAL A 528 14.43 22.04 11.64
N GLY A 529 15.36 21.33 10.98
CA GLY A 529 16.70 21.84 10.72
C GLY A 529 16.70 23.12 9.87
N THR A 530 15.83 23.20 8.86
CA THR A 530 15.71 24.40 8.02
C THR A 530 15.15 25.58 8.81
N LEU A 531 14.12 25.35 9.64
CA LEU A 531 13.60 26.39 10.53
C LEU A 531 14.69 26.85 11.51
N ALA A 532 15.55 25.94 11.96
CA ALA A 532 16.63 26.27 12.86
C ALA A 532 17.67 27.20 12.27
N THR A 533 18.18 26.83 11.11
CA THR A 533 19.16 27.63 10.37
C THR A 533 18.59 28.98 10.00
N VAL A 534 17.36 29.01 9.52
CA VAL A 534 16.78 30.21 8.91
C VAL A 534 16.21 31.21 9.94
N PHE A 535 15.80 30.75 11.12
CA PHE A 535 15.42 31.64 12.23
C PHE A 535 16.60 31.95 13.17
N CYS A 536 17.82 31.47 12.87
CA CYS A 536 19.03 31.65 13.69
C CYS A 536 18.85 31.20 15.16
N ILE A 537 18.07 30.14 15.38
CA ILE A 537 17.83 29.57 16.72
C ILE A 537 18.70 28.31 16.83
N THR A 538 19.57 28.23 17.83
CA THR A 538 20.40 27.04 18.08
C THR A 538 19.71 26.09 19.08
N ASN A 539 19.71 24.78 18.77
CA ASN A 539 19.21 23.66 19.59
C ASN A 539 17.72 23.67 19.95
N PHE A 540 16.91 23.09 19.05
CA PHE A 540 15.45 23.09 19.14
C PHE A 540 14.85 22.12 20.15
N ILE A 541 15.25 20.85 20.15
CA ILE A 541 14.45 19.79 20.79
C ILE A 541 15.40 18.77 21.42
N ASP A 542 15.12 18.39 22.66
CA ASP A 542 15.57 17.12 23.19
C ASP A 542 14.67 16.03 22.60
N THR A 543 15.23 15.26 21.66
CA THR A 543 14.49 14.21 20.94
C THR A 543 14.08 13.06 21.84
N GLU A 544 14.69 12.91 23.03
CA GLU A 544 14.32 11.90 24.02
C GLU A 544 13.06 12.29 24.80
N GLU A 545 12.90 13.58 25.16
CA GLU A 545 11.76 14.08 25.92
C GLU A 545 10.63 14.69 25.06
N LEU A 546 10.83 14.88 23.75
CA LEU A 546 9.93 15.68 22.89
C LEU A 546 9.69 17.09 23.46
N ALA A 547 10.72 17.65 24.12
CA ALA A 547 10.67 18.93 24.81
C ALA A 547 11.65 19.93 24.17
N LEU A 548 11.37 21.22 24.28
CA LEU A 548 12.28 22.27 23.80
C LEU A 548 13.40 22.50 24.82
N VAL A 549 14.64 22.64 24.33
CA VAL A 549 15.82 22.93 25.16
C VAL A 549 15.86 24.40 25.59
N SER A 550 15.28 25.30 24.78
CA SER A 550 15.03 26.71 25.10
C SER A 550 13.55 26.95 25.41
N GLY A 551 13.23 27.95 26.25
CA GLY A 551 11.85 28.23 26.67
C GLY A 551 10.94 28.43 25.45
N GLY A 552 9.87 27.64 25.32
CA GLY A 552 9.00 27.66 24.13
C GLY A 552 8.40 29.03 23.79
N SER A 553 8.32 29.93 24.76
CA SER A 553 7.94 31.34 24.56
C SER A 553 8.92 32.13 23.70
N GLU A 554 10.22 31.85 23.74
CA GLU A 554 11.24 32.54 22.94
C GLU A 554 11.16 32.11 21.48
N VAL A 555 11.03 30.80 21.22
CA VAL A 555 10.86 30.25 19.86
C VAL A 555 9.57 30.79 19.23
N ALA A 556 8.46 30.79 19.97
CA ALA A 556 7.20 31.33 19.48
C ALA A 556 7.29 32.84 19.16
N ALA A 557 8.06 33.60 19.95
CA ALA A 557 8.28 35.03 19.71
C ALA A 557 9.16 35.28 18.47
N VAL A 558 10.25 34.52 18.29
CA VAL A 558 11.16 34.66 17.12
C VAL A 558 10.45 34.29 15.81
N MET A 559 9.59 33.27 15.82
CA MET A 559 8.84 32.88 14.63
C MET A 559 7.72 33.86 14.28
N GLY A 560 7.30 34.73 15.20
CA GLY A 560 6.24 35.71 14.98
C GLY A 560 4.86 35.10 14.65
N LEU A 561 4.63 33.84 15.01
CA LEU A 561 3.41 33.11 14.67
C LEU A 561 2.38 33.15 15.81
N THR A 562 1.09 33.27 15.45
CA THR A 562 0.02 33.00 16.41
C THR A 562 -0.11 31.49 16.63
N LYS A 563 -0.69 31.06 17.76
CA LYS A 563 -0.95 29.62 18.01
C LYS A 563 -1.79 28.98 16.89
N VAL A 564 -2.76 29.72 16.35
CA VAL A 564 -3.60 29.26 15.23
C VAL A 564 -2.77 29.12 13.95
N ALA A 565 -1.92 30.10 13.63
CA ALA A 565 -1.02 30.05 12.49
C ALA A 565 -0.02 28.87 12.58
N ALA A 566 0.55 28.65 13.75
CA ALA A 566 1.43 27.52 14.05
C ALA A 566 0.72 26.17 13.83
N LEU A 567 -0.50 26.01 14.34
CA LEU A 567 -1.28 24.79 14.14
C LEU A 567 -1.64 24.56 12.66
N ALA A 568 -2.01 25.62 11.95
CA ALA A 568 -2.34 25.56 10.53
C ALA A 568 -1.11 25.19 9.68
N TYR A 569 0.05 25.79 9.95
CA TYR A 569 1.31 25.45 9.30
C TYR A 569 1.73 24.01 9.60
N LEU A 570 1.59 23.56 10.85
CA LEU A 570 1.84 22.17 11.23
C LEU A 570 0.97 21.23 10.39
N MET A 571 -0.36 21.41 10.37
CA MET A 571 -1.25 20.55 9.60
C MET A 571 -0.97 20.59 8.09
N PHE A 572 -0.65 21.77 7.54
CA PHE A 572 -0.22 21.91 6.15
C PHE A 572 1.03 21.07 5.86
N ASN A 573 2.08 21.19 6.69
CA ASN A 573 3.32 20.44 6.48
C ASN A 573 3.12 18.92 6.66
N LEU A 574 2.24 18.51 7.57
CA LEU A 574 1.95 17.10 7.83
C LEU A 574 1.20 16.42 6.69
N PHE A 575 0.24 17.08 6.06
CA PHE A 575 -0.66 16.46 5.07
C PHE A 575 -0.36 16.85 3.61
N THR A 576 0.76 17.51 3.38
CA THR A 576 1.34 17.70 2.03
C THR A 576 1.98 16.41 1.49
N PRO A 577 2.35 16.38 0.20
CA PRO A 577 3.01 15.22 -0.41
C PRO A 577 4.20 14.71 0.44
N PRO A 578 4.44 13.38 0.43
CA PRO A 578 5.50 12.77 1.21
C PRO A 578 6.88 13.10 0.62
N CYS A 579 7.93 12.64 1.29
CA CYS A 579 9.31 12.83 0.84
C CYS A 579 9.55 12.23 -0.57
N PHE A 580 10.60 12.69 -1.26
CA PHE A 580 10.95 12.23 -2.61
C PHE A 580 11.17 10.71 -2.70
N ALA A 581 11.73 10.09 -1.67
CA ALA A 581 11.86 8.63 -1.60
C ALA A 581 10.50 7.92 -1.66
N ALA A 582 9.50 8.45 -0.95
CA ALA A 582 8.14 7.93 -0.97
C ALA A 582 7.44 8.22 -2.31
N LEU A 583 7.64 9.37 -2.93
CA LEU A 583 7.14 9.66 -4.29
C LEU A 583 7.74 8.71 -5.34
N GLY A 584 9.04 8.40 -5.22
CA GLY A 584 9.71 7.40 -6.06
C GLY A 584 9.11 6.00 -5.89
N ALA A 585 8.87 5.58 -4.65
CA ALA A 585 8.15 4.34 -4.37
C ALA A 585 6.72 4.36 -4.94
N MET A 586 6.01 5.49 -4.79
CA MET A 586 4.65 5.68 -5.29
C MET A 586 4.59 5.51 -6.80
N ASN A 587 5.54 6.09 -7.53
CA ASN A 587 5.64 5.93 -8.98
C ASN A 587 5.78 4.46 -9.39
N SER A 588 6.65 3.72 -8.68
CA SER A 588 6.89 2.29 -8.98
C SER A 588 5.65 1.40 -8.76
N GLU A 589 4.80 1.72 -7.78
CA GLU A 589 3.60 0.95 -7.44
C GLU A 589 2.36 1.39 -8.24
N MET A 590 2.27 2.68 -8.62
CA MET A 590 1.19 3.22 -9.44
C MET A 590 1.33 2.87 -10.93
N LYS A 591 2.57 2.73 -11.42
CA LYS A 591 2.91 2.42 -12.83
C LYS A 591 2.25 3.37 -13.85
N SER A 592 2.00 4.61 -13.44
CA SER A 592 1.38 5.63 -14.30
C SER A 592 1.75 7.03 -13.83
N TRP A 593 2.42 7.79 -14.70
CA TRP A 593 2.83 9.17 -14.42
C TRP A 593 1.64 10.10 -14.16
N LYS A 594 0.53 9.92 -14.90
CA LYS A 594 -0.70 10.70 -14.70
C LYS A 594 -1.28 10.51 -13.30
N TRP A 595 -1.21 9.29 -12.76
CA TRP A 595 -1.64 8.98 -11.40
C TRP A 595 -0.71 9.58 -10.35
N LEU A 596 0.61 9.57 -10.58
CA LEU A 596 1.57 10.17 -9.66
C LEU A 596 1.37 11.69 -9.54
N VAL A 597 1.26 12.39 -10.68
CA VAL A 597 1.01 13.84 -10.68
C VAL A 597 -0.36 14.16 -10.05
N GLY A 598 -1.37 13.35 -10.35
CA GLY A 598 -2.68 13.45 -9.69
C GLY A 598 -2.61 13.24 -8.17
N ALA A 599 -1.76 12.33 -7.69
CA ALA A 599 -1.55 12.06 -6.28
C ALA A 599 -0.85 13.23 -5.56
N ILE A 600 0.21 13.77 -6.17
CA ILE A 600 0.93 14.95 -5.65
C ILE A 600 -0.02 16.14 -5.58
N GLY A 601 -0.77 16.43 -6.65
CA GLY A 601 -1.74 17.51 -6.68
C GLY A 601 -2.85 17.33 -5.64
N PHE A 602 -3.34 16.10 -5.47
CA PHE A 602 -4.36 15.79 -4.46
C PHE A 602 -3.87 15.99 -3.03
N GLN A 603 -2.66 15.56 -2.71
CA GLN A 603 -2.07 15.72 -1.37
C GLN A 603 -1.72 17.19 -1.10
N LEU A 604 -1.21 17.92 -2.09
CA LEU A 604 -0.95 19.36 -1.97
C LEU A 604 -2.26 20.12 -1.72
N ALA A 605 -3.31 19.83 -2.49
CA ALA A 605 -4.62 20.42 -2.31
C ALA A 605 -5.21 20.08 -0.93
N THR A 606 -5.06 18.84 -0.46
CA THR A 606 -5.53 18.41 0.86
C THR A 606 -4.81 19.18 1.98
N GLY A 607 -3.48 19.25 1.95
CA GLY A 607 -2.69 20.00 2.93
C GLY A 607 -3.05 21.49 2.93
N PHE A 608 -3.21 22.11 1.76
CA PHE A 608 -3.63 23.51 1.62
C PHE A 608 -5.03 23.75 2.20
N VAL A 609 -6.02 22.93 1.84
CA VAL A 609 -7.40 23.07 2.32
C VAL A 609 -7.46 22.93 3.85
N ILE A 610 -6.77 21.95 4.42
CA ILE A 610 -6.75 21.76 5.88
C ILE A 610 -6.10 22.94 6.57
N GLY A 611 -4.92 23.37 6.10
CA GLY A 611 -4.23 24.52 6.66
C GLY A 611 -5.08 25.78 6.62
N PHE A 612 -5.70 26.07 5.46
CA PHE A 612 -6.63 27.19 5.29
C PHE A 612 -7.82 27.11 6.25
N VAL A 613 -8.49 25.95 6.33
CA VAL A 613 -9.65 25.77 7.23
C VAL A 613 -9.26 25.95 8.68
N VAL A 614 -8.14 25.36 9.12
CA VAL A 614 -7.64 25.49 10.50
C VAL A 614 -7.32 26.93 10.83
N TYR A 615 -6.67 27.66 9.92
CA TYR A 615 -6.32 29.05 10.13
C TYR A 615 -7.55 29.96 10.22
N GLN A 616 -8.50 29.83 9.28
CA GLN A 616 -9.67 30.70 9.22
C GLN A 616 -10.68 30.38 10.33
N VAL A 617 -10.99 29.10 10.55
CA VAL A 617 -11.89 28.67 11.63
C VAL A 617 -11.25 28.94 12.99
N GLY A 618 -9.95 28.69 13.14
CA GLY A 618 -9.23 28.97 14.37
C GLY A 618 -9.28 30.43 14.75
N ASN A 619 -9.02 31.35 13.81
CA ASN A 619 -9.09 32.80 14.07
C ASN A 619 -10.52 33.27 14.32
N LEU A 620 -11.51 32.71 13.62
CA LEU A 620 -12.92 33.04 13.88
C LEU A 620 -13.32 32.67 15.32
N ILE A 621 -12.83 31.53 15.83
CA ILE A 621 -13.11 31.08 17.20
C ILE A 621 -12.36 31.92 18.24
N THR A 622 -11.08 32.24 18.00
CA THR A 622 -10.23 32.90 19.01
C THR A 622 -10.36 34.42 19.01
N THR A 623 -10.56 35.04 17.85
CA THR A 623 -10.57 36.50 17.67
C THR A 623 -11.94 37.05 17.25
N GLY A 624 -12.87 36.19 16.83
CA GLY A 624 -14.18 36.61 16.32
C GLY A 624 -14.15 37.19 14.90
N ALA A 625 -12.98 37.26 14.26
CA ALA A 625 -12.80 37.85 12.94
C ALA A 625 -12.22 36.84 11.93
N ILE A 626 -12.51 37.08 10.66
CA ILE A 626 -11.88 36.35 9.54
C ILE A 626 -10.45 36.87 9.37
N ALA A 627 -9.51 35.97 9.15
CA ALA A 627 -8.09 36.30 9.08
C ALA A 627 -7.63 36.69 7.67
N GLU A 628 -6.42 37.25 7.58
CA GLU A 628 -5.81 37.61 6.30
C GLU A 628 -5.73 36.43 5.33
N GLY A 629 -5.77 36.72 4.04
CA GLY A 629 -5.73 35.69 2.99
C GLY A 629 -7.03 34.90 2.77
N PHE A 630 -8.13 35.24 3.47
CA PHE A 630 -9.41 34.54 3.32
C PHE A 630 -9.92 34.50 1.88
N VAL A 631 -9.95 35.65 1.18
CA VAL A 631 -10.47 35.74 -0.19
C VAL A 631 -9.64 34.89 -1.15
N GLY A 632 -8.31 35.01 -1.08
CA GLY A 632 -7.40 34.23 -1.94
C GLY A 632 -7.50 32.73 -1.67
N GLY A 633 -7.54 32.33 -0.40
CA GLY A 633 -7.72 30.93 -0.01
C GLY A 633 -9.08 30.38 -0.43
N LEU A 634 -10.16 31.15 -0.28
CA LEU A 634 -11.50 30.74 -0.69
C LEU A 634 -11.57 30.51 -2.21
N ILE A 635 -10.99 31.40 -3.02
CA ILE A 635 -10.91 31.22 -4.48
C ILE A 635 -10.17 29.92 -4.82
N ALA A 636 -9.04 29.66 -4.17
CA ALA A 636 -8.27 28.43 -4.40
C ALA A 636 -9.06 27.17 -4.00
N VAL A 637 -9.74 27.19 -2.85
CA VAL A 637 -10.59 26.08 -2.39
C VAL A 637 -11.75 25.84 -3.36
N ILE A 638 -12.41 26.91 -3.83
CA ILE A 638 -13.50 26.81 -4.82
C ILE A 638 -12.97 26.18 -6.12
N ALA A 639 -11.80 26.63 -6.62
CA ALA A 639 -11.19 26.06 -7.82
C ALA A 639 -10.88 24.56 -7.66
N ILE A 640 -10.36 24.15 -6.50
CA ILE A 640 -10.11 22.74 -6.16
C ILE A 640 -11.43 21.95 -6.18
N VAL A 641 -12.48 22.47 -5.53
CA VAL A 641 -13.79 21.81 -5.46
C VAL A 641 -14.42 21.68 -6.85
N ILE A 642 -14.36 22.72 -7.69
CA ILE A 642 -14.86 22.69 -9.07
C ILE A 642 -14.12 21.62 -9.87
N PHE A 643 -12.78 21.58 -9.78
CA PHE A 643 -11.97 20.60 -10.49
C PHE A 643 -12.27 19.16 -10.04
N ILE A 644 -12.38 18.92 -8.73
CA ILE A 644 -12.75 17.60 -8.19
C ILE A 644 -14.15 17.20 -8.64
N THR A 645 -15.10 18.13 -8.63
CA THR A 645 -16.49 17.89 -9.06
C THR A 645 -16.54 17.53 -10.55
N TYR A 646 -15.81 18.25 -11.39
CA TYR A 646 -15.67 17.94 -12.81
C TYR A 646 -15.12 16.52 -13.05
N LEU A 647 -14.10 16.10 -12.29
CA LEU A 647 -13.57 14.74 -12.34
C LEU A 647 -14.62 13.70 -11.94
N CYS A 648 -15.38 13.96 -10.87
CA CYS A 648 -16.43 13.05 -10.40
C CYS A 648 -17.57 12.88 -11.42
N ILE A 649 -17.97 13.95 -12.11
CA ILE A 649 -19.02 13.91 -13.15
C ILE A 649 -18.52 13.19 -14.41
N SER A 650 -17.25 13.37 -14.76
CA SER A 650 -16.65 12.77 -15.97
C SER A 650 -16.32 11.28 -15.81
N ALA A 651 -16.17 10.80 -14.57
CA ALA A 651 -15.79 9.43 -14.25
C ALA A 651 -16.73 8.34 -14.82
N PRO A 652 -18.06 8.39 -14.65
CA PRO A 652 -18.96 7.36 -15.17
C PRO A 652 -18.97 7.27 -16.70
N LYS A 653 -18.72 8.37 -17.42
CA LYS A 653 -18.62 8.37 -18.89
C LYS A 653 -17.42 7.56 -19.36
N LYS A 654 -16.24 7.79 -18.76
CA LYS A 654 -15.00 7.05 -19.06
C LYS A 654 -15.09 5.56 -18.72
N VAL A 655 -15.83 5.21 -17.67
CA VAL A 655 -16.05 3.79 -17.33
C VAL A 655 -16.97 3.14 -18.36
N LYS A 656 -18.04 3.81 -18.81
CA LYS A 656 -18.90 3.25 -19.87
C LYS A 656 -18.16 3.04 -21.20
N GLU A 657 -17.29 3.96 -21.60
CA GLU A 657 -16.48 3.82 -22.84
C GLU A 657 -15.47 2.66 -22.78
N ASN A 658 -14.86 2.41 -21.62
CA ASN A 658 -13.88 1.32 -21.47
C ASN A 658 -14.51 -0.07 -21.32
N TYR A 659 -15.82 -0.14 -21.07
CA TYR A 659 -16.56 -1.38 -20.79
C TYR A 659 -17.77 -1.59 -21.71
N SER A 660 -17.99 -0.72 -22.70
CA SER A 660 -18.92 -0.99 -23.79
C SER A 660 -18.37 -2.14 -24.62
N LEU A 661 -19.16 -3.21 -24.70
CA LEU A 661 -18.90 -4.40 -25.51
C LEU A 661 -18.62 -4.06 -26.97
#